data_AF-A0A553ICC3-F1
#
_entry.id   AF-A0A553ICC3-F1
#
_cell.length_a   1.000
_cell.length_b   1.000
_cell.length_c   1.000
_cell.angle_alpha   90.00
_cell.angle_beta   90.00
_cell.angle_gamma   90.00
#
_symmetry.space_group_name_H-M   'P 1'
#
loop_
_entity.id
_entity.type
_entity.pdbx_description
1 polymer ?
#
loop_
_entity_poly.entity_id
_entity_poly.type
_entity_poly.pdbx_seq_one_letter_code
_entity_poly.pdbx_strand_id
1 'polypeptide(L)'
;MRLRQSNKKKQFGLPDYGLDLDSSDADSTLLRVDSSGDEFVVDPIAGGGDEEEEEVDDVQGEPFEEDSDDDDNNESPSHSSTAVKATKAAKVAKAKIRAPGRAKQDRPDKTQQKGFAEVPPYPSDPGQRWTRTYLGPIKRWTRFYELVDWWFGDKPDRRSILDSYLKLWWRYELIPPKLTSQPHLAIARNGWMPHDFADGQRSKFSQLYATRIAEQFRRQKSTPIDKAGAFRWFVPQAQGELSVFLGHVSDQSPYRIRHGESISFSDAGVPIGEKDDEATVTGGWLLDVGGIPVSMAWAPAQGQVSQLLAIAVTPFSDQAYYQDLKDAPREVDQNEGAVQILRFDAVKSRRGIFRPARRPPRLAQALCFSWGRVSRIQWCPVPVTAEDAIRLLGVLCVDGRLRIIGVPNVSEDDDNNEMFEQIEQPMVLLEPPREYSIEITCFTWINMNRVATGLSDGSVMVWSLSPPRILQRHPVHSTGIVDIVSGYPSDPFLVSTVPIGGVLTLTDLTRPSGAMTYHPNMMVSLQPNLLAWSPHLRGYASIWPSAFAGNPNLSFFPARGFPLCRHLITVNGQPTCISIGPCHPYILVGTTDGSTWVFNILRKLSSHREKTLKLKLFQHEFRALPSSGGQDEEEGGAKPRGACRILHGFLPEPNTHPTGVKMAETQRMNREKGQAKGKGKGKAKGKPAKPQSKTSGQPEGGDVDEDAAMTSGPGPIVLHEPQTRITGVAWNPNVEFSWWAAAAMASGLVRVMDVGAEPQSAKRDDDVSESEDENEQEDGMDEDSDEEEDVDVEMASSEE
;
A
#
# COMPACT_ATOMS: atom_id res chain seq x y z
N MET A 1 -0.02 -56.10 5.26
CA MET A 1 0.97 -55.89 4.16
C MET A 1 2.37 -55.69 4.76
N ARG A 2 3.47 -55.85 3.99
CA ARG A 2 4.85 -55.59 4.48
C ARG A 2 5.24 -54.12 4.23
N LEU A 3 5.64 -53.40 5.29
CA LEU A 3 6.19 -52.04 5.19
C LEU A 3 7.63 -52.04 4.63
N ARG A 4 7.98 -51.01 3.83
CA ARG A 4 9.31 -50.87 3.22
C ARG A 4 10.32 -50.29 4.22
N GLN A 5 11.57 -50.76 4.16
CA GLN A 5 12.65 -50.41 5.10
C GLN A 5 13.22 -48.97 4.97
N SER A 6 12.71 -48.14 4.05
CA SER A 6 13.30 -46.85 3.68
C SER A 6 13.32 -45.77 4.77
N ASN A 7 12.50 -45.90 5.80
CA ASN A 7 12.28 -44.81 6.76
C ASN A 7 13.28 -44.80 7.94
N LYS A 8 14.11 -45.83 8.11
CA LYS A 8 15.04 -45.97 9.25
C LYS A 8 16.28 -45.03 9.24
N LYS A 9 16.38 -44.07 8.32
CA LYS A 9 17.54 -43.15 8.19
C LYS A 9 17.19 -41.69 7.85
N LYS A 10 16.00 -41.21 8.18
CA LYS A 10 15.67 -39.77 8.16
C LYS A 10 15.60 -39.22 9.59
N GLN A 11 16.70 -38.63 10.05
CA GLN A 11 16.63 -37.65 11.14
C GLN A 11 16.16 -36.32 10.53
N PHE A 12 15.18 -35.68 11.16
CA PHE A 12 14.83 -34.30 10.87
C PHE A 12 15.72 -33.42 11.75
N GLY A 13 16.61 -32.63 11.13
CA GLY A 13 17.26 -31.53 11.83
C GLY A 13 16.27 -30.39 12.01
N LEU A 14 16.28 -29.72 13.16
CA LEU A 14 15.64 -28.42 13.29
C LEU A 14 16.40 -27.40 12.42
N PRO A 15 15.75 -26.30 12.00
CA PRO A 15 16.47 -25.16 11.42
C PRO A 15 17.49 -24.62 12.42
N ASP A 16 18.69 -24.34 11.93
CA ASP A 16 19.76 -23.73 12.71
C ASP A 16 19.50 -22.21 12.81
N TYR A 17 18.92 -21.79 13.93
CA TYR A 17 18.71 -20.38 14.25
C TYR A 17 20.02 -19.82 14.80
N GLY A 18 20.87 -19.30 13.91
CA GLY A 18 22.23 -18.84 14.21
C GLY A 18 22.30 -17.77 15.31
N LEU A 19 22.38 -18.24 16.55
CA LEU A 19 22.54 -17.48 17.79
C LEU A 19 23.83 -17.98 18.44
N ASP A 20 24.96 -17.57 17.89
CA ASP A 20 26.29 -17.82 18.47
C ASP A 20 26.43 -17.06 19.80
N LEU A 21 25.94 -17.67 20.87
CA LEU A 21 26.08 -17.20 22.24
C LEU A 21 27.30 -17.87 22.89
N ASP A 22 28.46 -17.21 22.75
CA ASP A 22 29.64 -17.52 23.55
C ASP A 22 29.34 -17.31 25.05
N SER A 23 29.34 -18.40 25.82
CA SER A 23 29.46 -18.36 27.29
C SER A 23 30.23 -19.57 27.78
N SER A 24 31.19 -19.34 28.67
CA SER A 24 32.08 -20.35 29.24
C SER A 24 31.62 -20.81 30.62
N ASP A 25 32.11 -22.00 30.99
CA ASP A 25 32.35 -22.53 32.33
C ASP A 25 31.20 -22.99 33.28
N ALA A 26 31.59 -24.02 34.05
CA ALA A 26 31.14 -24.39 35.40
C ALA A 26 29.72 -25.00 35.62
N ASP A 27 29.59 -26.26 35.22
CA ASP A 27 29.16 -27.40 36.06
C ASP A 27 28.40 -27.13 37.39
N SER A 28 27.13 -27.56 37.44
CA SER A 28 26.52 -28.02 38.70
C SER A 28 25.42 -29.06 38.44
N THR A 29 25.56 -30.26 39.01
CA THR A 29 24.57 -31.35 38.91
C THR A 29 23.40 -31.19 39.87
N LEU A 30 22.15 -31.46 39.45
CA LEU A 30 21.11 -31.99 40.33
C LEU A 30 20.08 -32.85 39.58
N LEU A 31 19.26 -33.58 40.35
CA LEU A 31 18.55 -34.79 39.92
C LEU A 31 17.16 -34.54 39.32
N ARG A 32 16.75 -35.41 38.38
CA ARG A 32 15.34 -35.65 38.02
C ARG A 32 14.75 -36.75 38.90
N VAL A 33 13.48 -36.58 39.26
CA VAL A 33 12.61 -37.60 39.85
C VAL A 33 11.26 -37.51 39.14
N ASP A 34 10.71 -38.65 38.72
CA ASP A 34 9.43 -38.73 37.98
C ASP A 34 8.22 -38.87 38.92
N SER A 35 7.04 -38.41 38.46
CA SER A 35 5.77 -39.10 38.72
C SER A 35 4.66 -38.66 37.74
N SER A 36 3.86 -39.64 37.29
CA SER A 36 2.42 -39.58 36.89
C SER A 36 1.80 -38.24 36.42
N GLY A 37 1.10 -38.12 35.28
CA GLY A 37 0.70 -39.11 34.27
C GLY A 37 -0.81 -39.35 34.20
N ASP A 38 -1.34 -39.53 32.98
CA ASP A 38 -2.56 -40.31 32.71
C ASP A 38 -2.64 -40.64 31.21
N GLU A 39 -3.31 -41.74 30.84
CA GLU A 39 -3.34 -42.31 29.49
C GLU A 39 -4.79 -42.70 29.11
N PHE A 40 -5.22 -42.41 27.87
CA PHE A 40 -6.54 -42.83 27.38
C PHE A 40 -6.43 -43.48 26.00
N VAL A 41 -6.92 -44.72 25.90
CA VAL A 41 -6.81 -45.60 24.73
C VAL A 41 -8.21 -46.09 24.34
N VAL A 42 -8.49 -46.15 23.05
CA VAL A 42 -9.62 -46.91 22.49
C VAL A 42 -9.14 -47.65 21.23
N ASP A 43 -9.34 -48.97 21.21
CA ASP A 43 -9.05 -49.86 20.07
C ASP A 43 -10.39 -50.38 19.47
N PRO A 44 -10.46 -50.72 18.17
CA PRO A 44 -11.71 -51.10 17.49
C PRO A 44 -11.87 -52.63 17.31
N ILE A 45 -13.11 -53.10 17.07
CA ILE A 45 -13.46 -54.35 16.35
C ILE A 45 -14.97 -54.32 15.98
N ALA A 46 -15.45 -55.18 15.07
CA ALA A 46 -16.75 -55.04 14.38
C ALA A 46 -17.57 -56.35 14.26
N GLY A 47 -18.87 -56.23 13.96
CA GLY A 47 -19.61 -57.18 13.10
C GLY A 47 -21.02 -57.69 13.54
N GLY A 48 -21.99 -57.66 12.61
CA GLY A 48 -23.09 -58.66 12.45
C GLY A 48 -24.54 -58.28 12.86
N GLY A 49 -25.54 -58.71 12.07
CA GLY A 49 -27.01 -58.59 12.31
C GLY A 49 -27.63 -57.31 11.69
N ASP A 50 -28.52 -57.29 10.70
CA ASP A 50 -29.73 -58.10 10.34
C ASP A 50 -30.96 -57.71 11.22
N GLU A 51 -32.20 -57.48 10.73
CA GLU A 51 -32.92 -57.85 9.47
C GLU A 51 -34.12 -56.88 9.19
N GLU A 52 -34.59 -56.78 7.91
CA GLU A 52 -35.96 -56.45 7.38
C GLU A 52 -36.69 -55.12 7.81
N GLU A 53 -37.68 -54.52 7.12
CA GLU A 53 -38.55 -54.71 5.90
C GLU A 53 -38.96 -53.26 5.46
N GLU A 54 -39.55 -52.85 4.31
CA GLU A 54 -40.03 -53.38 3.00
C GLU A 54 -38.98 -53.05 1.87
N GLU A 55 -39.10 -53.11 0.53
CA GLU A 55 -40.16 -53.02 -0.52
C GLU A 55 -40.86 -51.64 -0.68
N VAL A 56 -41.26 -51.11 -1.86
CA VAL A 56 -41.25 -51.49 -3.31
C VAL A 56 -40.76 -50.22 -4.13
N ASP A 57 -40.57 -50.10 -5.46
CA ASP A 57 -40.84 -50.85 -6.70
C ASP A 57 -39.84 -50.43 -7.83
N ASP A 58 -39.88 -51.07 -9.01
CA ASP A 58 -38.96 -50.88 -10.16
C ASP A 58 -39.71 -50.87 -11.51
N VAL A 59 -39.27 -50.12 -12.55
CA VAL A 59 -39.65 -50.41 -13.97
C VAL A 59 -38.49 -50.14 -14.94
N GLN A 60 -38.24 -51.10 -15.82
CA GLN A 60 -37.10 -51.20 -16.74
C GLN A 60 -37.42 -50.70 -18.17
N GLY A 61 -36.42 -50.40 -19.03
CA GLY A 61 -36.70 -50.06 -20.43
C GLY A 61 -35.53 -49.58 -21.34
N GLU A 62 -34.52 -50.42 -21.57
CA GLU A 62 -33.69 -50.43 -22.81
C GLU A 62 -34.40 -51.30 -23.89
N PRO A 63 -33.93 -51.50 -25.15
CA PRO A 63 -32.75 -51.01 -25.92
C PRO A 63 -33.05 -50.57 -27.41
N PHE A 64 -32.01 -50.57 -28.29
CA PHE A 64 -31.96 -50.57 -29.80
C PHE A 64 -31.87 -49.18 -30.51
N GLU A 65 -30.78 -48.87 -31.25
CA GLU A 65 -30.46 -49.05 -32.71
C GLU A 65 -31.22 -48.09 -33.66
N GLU A 66 -30.75 -47.62 -34.83
CA GLU A 66 -29.41 -47.43 -35.47
C GLU A 66 -29.59 -46.55 -36.76
N ASP A 67 -28.52 -45.96 -37.32
CA ASP A 67 -28.32 -45.41 -38.69
C ASP A 67 -29.24 -44.34 -39.41
N SER A 68 -28.56 -43.49 -40.21
CA SER A 68 -29.00 -42.79 -41.46
C SER A 68 -30.05 -41.64 -41.42
N ASP A 69 -30.12 -40.71 -42.39
CA ASP A 69 -29.12 -40.08 -43.30
C ASP A 69 -29.71 -38.77 -43.92
N ASP A 70 -28.86 -38.01 -44.63
CA ASP A 70 -29.13 -37.03 -45.72
C ASP A 70 -29.96 -35.73 -45.52
N ASP A 71 -29.32 -34.63 -45.98
CA ASP A 71 -29.87 -33.45 -46.71
C ASP A 71 -30.95 -32.53 -46.05
N ASP A 72 -31.17 -31.28 -46.49
CA ASP A 72 -30.82 -30.64 -47.77
C ASP A 72 -30.62 -29.10 -47.68
N ASN A 73 -29.82 -28.53 -48.60
CA ASN A 73 -29.86 -27.14 -49.13
C ASN A 73 -29.61 -25.93 -48.15
N ASN A 74 -29.19 -24.72 -48.58
CA ASN A 74 -29.03 -24.14 -49.93
C ASN A 74 -27.90 -23.07 -50.01
N GLU A 75 -27.52 -22.75 -51.26
CA GLU A 75 -27.08 -21.45 -51.81
C GLU A 75 -25.66 -20.87 -51.59
N SER A 76 -25.07 -20.45 -52.72
CA SER A 76 -23.87 -19.62 -52.89
C SER A 76 -24.14 -18.60 -54.00
N PRO A 77 -23.48 -17.42 -54.01
CA PRO A 77 -22.50 -17.15 -55.09
C PRO A 77 -21.22 -16.45 -54.56
N SER A 78 -19.97 -16.74 -54.95
CA SER A 78 -19.30 -16.99 -56.25
C SER A 78 -18.59 -15.74 -56.83
N HIS A 79 -17.28 -15.89 -57.11
CA HIS A 79 -16.39 -15.14 -58.04
C HIS A 79 -14.92 -15.50 -57.68
N SER A 80 -14.17 -16.31 -58.44
CA SER A 80 -13.50 -16.09 -59.75
C SER A 80 -12.32 -15.08 -59.72
N SER A 81 -11.10 -15.36 -60.20
CA SER A 81 -10.54 -16.60 -60.80
C SER A 81 -9.00 -16.55 -61.07
N THR A 82 -8.37 -17.72 -61.17
CA THR A 82 -7.19 -18.08 -62.02
C THR A 82 -5.86 -17.31 -62.01
N ALA A 83 -4.76 -18.02 -61.71
CA ALA A 83 -3.47 -17.99 -62.46
C ALA A 83 -2.66 -19.30 -62.23
N VAL A 84 -1.91 -19.80 -63.22
CA VAL A 84 -1.28 -21.15 -63.23
C VAL A 84 0.02 -21.21 -64.11
N LYS A 85 0.96 -22.14 -63.79
CA LYS A 85 2.27 -22.47 -64.46
C LYS A 85 3.43 -21.49 -64.12
N ALA A 86 4.73 -21.85 -64.23
CA ALA A 86 5.39 -23.03 -64.82
C ALA A 86 6.62 -23.55 -64.00
N THR A 87 7.43 -24.47 -64.57
CA THR A 87 8.48 -25.27 -63.89
C THR A 87 9.88 -25.18 -64.54
N LYS A 88 10.97 -25.53 -63.80
CA LYS A 88 11.99 -26.57 -64.18
C LYS A 88 13.31 -26.59 -63.36
N ALA A 89 13.61 -27.78 -62.78
CA ALA A 89 14.92 -28.49 -62.74
C ALA A 89 16.15 -27.85 -62.00
N ALA A 90 17.22 -28.57 -61.58
CA ALA A 90 17.62 -29.99 -61.80
C ALA A 90 18.64 -30.56 -60.75
N LYS A 91 18.87 -31.89 -60.80
CA LYS A 91 20.11 -32.67 -60.45
C LYS A 91 20.56 -32.90 -58.97
N VAL A 92 20.01 -33.97 -58.39
CA VAL A 92 20.72 -35.24 -58.00
C VAL A 92 22.09 -35.18 -57.26
N ALA A 93 22.01 -35.41 -55.94
CA ALA A 93 22.74 -36.39 -55.09
C ALA A 93 24.28 -36.58 -55.09
N LYS A 94 24.83 -36.61 -53.86
CA LYS A 94 25.67 -37.72 -53.35
C LYS A 94 25.45 -37.89 -51.84
N ALA A 95 25.54 -39.13 -51.34
CA ALA A 95 25.07 -39.51 -49.99
C ALA A 95 26.20 -39.85 -49.00
N LYS A 96 25.89 -39.80 -47.70
CA LYS A 96 26.53 -40.64 -46.67
C LYS A 96 25.55 -40.99 -45.55
N ILE A 97 25.68 -42.21 -45.04
CA ILE A 97 24.68 -42.89 -44.20
C ILE A 97 24.84 -42.50 -42.72
N ARG A 98 23.72 -42.39 -41.98
CA ARG A 98 23.70 -42.45 -40.51
C ARG A 98 22.49 -43.28 -40.05
N ALA A 99 22.67 -44.01 -38.95
CA ALA A 99 21.72 -45.00 -38.41
C ALA A 99 20.35 -44.39 -38.02
N PRO A 100 19.25 -45.17 -38.02
CA PRO A 100 17.89 -44.65 -37.89
C PRO A 100 17.64 -43.92 -36.56
N GLY A 101 16.91 -42.80 -36.65
CA GLY A 101 16.46 -42.05 -35.48
C GLY A 101 15.38 -42.81 -34.70
N ARG A 102 15.46 -42.73 -33.37
CA ARG A 102 14.39 -43.18 -32.46
C ARG A 102 13.11 -42.43 -32.81
N ALA A 103 11.98 -43.13 -32.87
CA ALA A 103 10.72 -42.58 -33.37
C ALA A 103 10.32 -41.26 -32.70
N LYS A 104 9.82 -40.31 -33.48
CA LYS A 104 8.99 -39.24 -32.95
C LYS A 104 7.73 -39.91 -32.39
N GLN A 105 7.46 -39.75 -31.09
CA GLN A 105 6.09 -39.82 -30.62
C GLN A 105 5.40 -38.54 -31.07
N ASP A 106 4.22 -38.66 -31.66
CA ASP A 106 3.41 -37.51 -32.02
C ASP A 106 3.03 -36.74 -30.74
N ARG A 107 3.18 -35.42 -30.80
CA ARG A 107 2.53 -34.55 -29.84
C ARG A 107 1.08 -34.43 -30.28
N PRO A 108 0.08 -34.84 -29.48
CA PRO A 108 -1.31 -34.65 -29.83
C PRO A 108 -1.58 -33.15 -29.89
N ASP A 109 -2.04 -32.68 -31.05
CA ASP A 109 -2.37 -31.27 -31.24
C ASP A 109 -3.69 -30.96 -30.52
N LYS A 110 -3.60 -30.28 -29.37
CA LYS A 110 -4.74 -29.94 -28.52
C LYS A 110 -4.65 -28.52 -27.96
N THR A 111 -4.53 -27.53 -28.83
CA THR A 111 -5.07 -26.19 -28.56
C THR A 111 -6.60 -26.20 -28.66
N GLN A 112 -7.26 -27.00 -27.81
CA GLN A 112 -8.65 -26.74 -27.45
C GLN A 112 -8.65 -25.46 -26.62
N GLN A 113 -9.28 -24.40 -27.14
CA GLN A 113 -9.56 -23.20 -26.34
C GLN A 113 -10.55 -23.59 -25.24
N LYS A 114 -10.05 -23.76 -24.01
CA LYS A 114 -10.92 -24.02 -22.85
C LYS A 114 -11.89 -22.85 -22.67
N GLY A 115 -13.16 -23.18 -22.48
CA GLY A 115 -14.22 -22.19 -22.29
C GLY A 115 -13.98 -21.33 -21.05
N PHE A 116 -14.42 -20.07 -21.11
CA PHE A 116 -14.15 -19.01 -20.12
C PHE A 116 -14.65 -19.30 -18.68
N ALA A 117 -15.34 -20.42 -18.45
CA ALA A 117 -15.99 -20.80 -17.20
C ALA A 117 -15.62 -22.20 -16.68
N GLU A 118 -14.70 -22.94 -17.32
CA GLU A 118 -14.35 -24.31 -16.89
C GLU A 118 -13.45 -24.30 -15.64
N VAL A 119 -13.98 -24.75 -14.50
CA VAL A 119 -13.24 -24.85 -13.23
C VAL A 119 -12.34 -26.10 -13.25
N PRO A 120 -11.01 -25.99 -13.10
CA PRO A 120 -10.11 -27.14 -13.10
C PRO A 120 -10.25 -27.98 -11.81
N PRO A 121 -9.98 -29.31 -11.88
CA PRO A 121 -10.10 -30.21 -10.74
C PRO A 121 -9.09 -29.92 -9.61
N TYR A 122 -9.47 -30.27 -8.39
CA TYR A 122 -8.70 -30.01 -7.17
C TYR A 122 -7.44 -30.91 -7.10
N PRO A 123 -6.22 -30.36 -6.88
CA PRO A 123 -5.01 -31.16 -6.70
C PRO A 123 -5.05 -31.98 -5.40
N SER A 124 -4.79 -33.29 -5.50
CA SER A 124 -4.89 -34.24 -4.38
C SER A 124 -3.57 -34.61 -3.70
N ASP A 125 -2.45 -34.01 -4.11
CA ASP A 125 -1.11 -34.29 -3.58
C ASP A 125 -0.67 -33.23 -2.54
N PRO A 126 -0.64 -33.55 -1.23
CA PRO A 126 -0.19 -32.61 -0.19
C PRO A 126 1.32 -32.33 -0.21
N GLY A 127 2.09 -33.02 -1.06
CA GLY A 127 3.49 -32.69 -1.34
C GLY A 127 3.66 -31.50 -2.29
N GLN A 128 2.62 -31.14 -3.05
CA GLN A 128 2.60 -29.91 -3.84
C GLN A 128 2.21 -28.74 -2.95
N ARG A 129 3.09 -27.74 -2.84
CA ARG A 129 2.84 -26.52 -2.06
C ARG A 129 1.53 -25.86 -2.52
N TRP A 130 0.80 -25.23 -1.58
CA TRP A 130 -0.49 -24.55 -1.81
C TRP A 130 -0.46 -23.32 -2.74
N THR A 131 0.57 -23.15 -3.56
CA THR A 131 0.59 -22.20 -4.67
C THR A 131 -0.52 -22.53 -5.66
N ARG A 132 -1.71 -21.94 -5.44
CA ARG A 132 -2.77 -21.78 -6.45
C ARG A 132 -2.25 -20.82 -7.52
N THR A 133 -1.28 -21.28 -8.31
CA THR A 133 -0.77 -20.59 -9.49
C THR A 133 -1.98 -20.25 -10.35
N TYR A 134 -2.21 -18.96 -10.58
CA TYR A 134 -3.33 -18.48 -11.38
C TYR A 134 -3.27 -19.12 -12.78
N LEU A 135 -4.25 -19.97 -13.10
CA LEU A 135 -4.38 -20.64 -14.39
C LEU A 135 -5.28 -19.83 -15.33
N GLY A 136 -4.87 -18.60 -15.61
CA GLY A 136 -5.58 -17.69 -16.53
C GLY A 136 -4.66 -17.07 -17.58
N PRO A 137 -5.19 -16.19 -18.45
CA PRO A 137 -4.44 -15.64 -19.59
C PRO A 137 -3.29 -14.72 -19.19
N ILE A 138 -3.38 -14.05 -18.04
CA ILE A 138 -2.34 -13.12 -17.58
C ILE A 138 -1.10 -13.84 -17.07
N LYS A 139 0.04 -13.36 -17.56
CA LYS A 139 1.39 -13.74 -17.14
C LYS A 139 2.08 -12.50 -16.60
N ARG A 140 3.20 -12.69 -15.89
CA ARG A 140 4.03 -11.59 -15.35
C ARG A 140 4.33 -10.52 -16.42
N TRP A 141 4.66 -10.98 -17.62
CA TRP A 141 5.06 -10.22 -18.82
C TRP A 141 3.94 -9.92 -19.83
N THR A 142 2.66 -10.10 -19.47
CA THR A 142 1.52 -9.57 -20.26
C THR A 142 1.68 -8.06 -20.45
N ARG A 143 1.38 -7.52 -21.65
CA ARG A 143 1.63 -6.11 -21.99
C ARG A 143 0.69 -5.19 -21.23
N PHE A 144 1.10 -3.95 -20.99
CA PHE A 144 0.31 -3.02 -20.19
C PHE A 144 -1.12 -2.82 -20.70
N TYR A 145 -1.32 -2.56 -22.00
CA TYR A 145 -2.67 -2.41 -22.55
C TYR A 145 -3.55 -3.68 -22.42
N GLU A 146 -2.95 -4.88 -22.46
CA GLU A 146 -3.65 -6.15 -22.20
C GLU A 146 -4.03 -6.29 -20.71
N LEU A 147 -3.17 -5.85 -19.79
CA LEU A 147 -3.48 -5.78 -18.35
C LEU A 147 -4.60 -4.78 -18.06
N VAL A 148 -4.61 -3.65 -18.75
CA VAL A 148 -5.58 -2.55 -18.62
C VAL A 148 -6.98 -2.99 -19.04
N ASP A 149 -7.10 -3.73 -20.15
CA ASP A 149 -8.38 -4.31 -20.55
C ASP A 149 -8.95 -5.28 -19.49
N TRP A 150 -8.10 -6.02 -18.79
CA TRP A 150 -8.53 -6.97 -17.76
C TRP A 150 -8.77 -6.34 -16.38
N TRP A 151 -7.91 -5.41 -15.93
CA TRP A 151 -8.08 -4.70 -14.65
C TRP A 151 -9.35 -3.86 -14.61
N PHE A 152 -9.72 -3.23 -15.73
CA PHE A 152 -10.87 -2.34 -15.79
C PHE A 152 -12.09 -2.98 -16.48
N GLY A 153 -11.90 -4.10 -17.19
CA GLY A 153 -12.95 -4.80 -17.91
C GLY A 153 -13.49 -4.00 -19.09
N ASP A 154 -14.72 -4.29 -19.49
CA ASP A 154 -15.28 -3.85 -20.77
C ASP A 154 -15.69 -2.37 -20.83
N LYS A 155 -15.45 -1.57 -19.77
CA LYS A 155 -15.75 -0.12 -19.77
C LYS A 155 -15.05 0.55 -20.97
N PRO A 156 -15.78 1.20 -21.90
CA PRO A 156 -15.21 1.66 -23.17
C PRO A 156 -14.08 2.67 -22.97
N ASP A 157 -14.28 3.64 -22.09
CA ASP A 157 -13.38 4.79 -21.90
C ASP A 157 -12.10 4.44 -21.14
N ARG A 158 -11.94 3.20 -20.65
CA ARG A 158 -10.83 2.77 -19.76
C ARG A 158 -9.45 3.14 -20.30
N ARG A 159 -9.26 3.06 -21.63
CA ARG A 159 -7.99 3.38 -22.30
C ARG A 159 -7.78 4.89 -22.40
N SER A 160 -8.84 5.67 -22.58
CA SER A 160 -8.81 7.14 -22.65
C SER A 160 -8.57 7.78 -21.27
N ILE A 161 -9.25 7.28 -20.23
CA ILE A 161 -9.04 7.66 -18.83
C ILE A 161 -7.60 7.39 -18.42
N LEU A 162 -7.08 6.20 -18.74
CA LEU A 162 -5.70 5.85 -18.41
C LEU A 162 -4.67 6.63 -19.24
N ASP A 163 -4.90 6.87 -20.52
CA ASP A 163 -4.05 7.73 -21.35
C ASP A 163 -3.98 9.16 -20.78
N SER A 164 -5.09 9.68 -20.26
CA SER A 164 -5.12 10.95 -19.53
C SER A 164 -4.27 10.92 -18.25
N TYR A 165 -4.33 9.83 -17.47
CA TYR A 165 -3.46 9.64 -16.30
C TYR A 165 -1.98 9.47 -16.66
N LEU A 166 -1.66 8.79 -17.76
CA LEU A 166 -0.29 8.68 -18.28
C LEU A 166 0.24 10.05 -18.70
N LYS A 167 -0.55 10.85 -19.43
CA LYS A 167 -0.20 12.22 -19.81
C LYS A 167 0.08 13.13 -18.61
N LEU A 168 -0.69 12.99 -17.53
CA LEU A 168 -0.49 13.76 -16.29
C LEU A 168 0.75 13.34 -15.48
N TRP A 169 1.01 12.02 -15.36
CA TRP A 169 1.94 11.52 -14.33
C TRP A 169 3.10 10.66 -14.85
N TRP A 170 3.20 10.34 -16.14
CA TRP A 170 4.32 9.53 -16.66
C TRP A 170 5.68 10.24 -16.55
N ARG A 171 5.71 11.54 -16.90
CA ARG A 171 6.92 12.37 -16.91
C ARG A 171 7.48 12.63 -15.50
N TYR A 172 6.67 12.39 -14.46
CA TYR A 172 6.99 12.62 -13.06
C TYR A 172 7.25 11.28 -12.37
N GLU A 173 8.51 10.89 -12.20
CA GLU A 173 8.85 9.54 -11.71
C GLU A 173 8.69 9.36 -10.20
N LEU A 174 9.04 10.40 -9.43
CA LEU A 174 9.28 10.27 -7.99
C LEU A 174 8.20 10.93 -7.14
N ILE A 175 7.74 12.10 -7.58
CA ILE A 175 6.89 13.01 -6.81
C ILE A 175 5.79 13.60 -7.71
N PRO A 176 4.57 13.85 -7.18
CA PRO A 176 3.45 14.36 -7.97
C PRO A 176 3.68 15.80 -8.45
N PRO A 177 3.20 16.19 -9.65
CA PRO A 177 3.25 17.57 -10.13
C PRO A 177 2.25 18.47 -9.40
N LYS A 178 2.62 19.74 -9.17
CA LYS A 178 1.69 20.79 -8.71
C LYS A 178 0.80 21.22 -9.86
N LEU A 179 -0.44 20.74 -9.88
CA LEU A 179 -1.40 20.98 -10.96
C LEU A 179 -2.10 22.34 -10.79
N THR A 180 -2.15 23.13 -11.88
CA THR A 180 -2.79 24.46 -11.91
C THR A 180 -3.96 24.56 -12.89
N SER A 181 -3.98 23.72 -13.93
CA SER A 181 -5.02 23.71 -14.96
C SER A 181 -6.30 23.03 -14.46
N GLN A 182 -7.45 23.69 -14.60
CA GLN A 182 -8.75 23.17 -14.13
C GLN A 182 -9.11 21.79 -14.74
N PRO A 183 -8.96 21.55 -16.05
CA PRO A 183 -9.07 20.20 -16.63
C PRO A 183 -8.17 19.16 -15.96
N HIS A 184 -6.92 19.52 -15.63
CA HIS A 184 -6.00 18.58 -14.97
C HIS A 184 -6.43 18.29 -13.53
N LEU A 185 -6.89 19.30 -12.79
CA LEU A 185 -7.46 19.15 -11.45
C LEU A 185 -8.74 18.28 -11.47
N ALA A 186 -9.60 18.42 -12.48
CA ALA A 186 -10.80 17.59 -12.64
C ALA A 186 -10.46 16.11 -12.88
N ILE A 187 -9.51 15.83 -13.79
CA ILE A 187 -9.04 14.46 -14.07
C ILE A 187 -8.34 13.87 -12.84
N ALA A 188 -7.48 14.64 -12.17
CA ALA A 188 -6.77 14.22 -10.97
C ALA A 188 -7.74 13.91 -9.82
N ARG A 189 -8.78 14.74 -9.62
CA ARG A 189 -9.74 14.56 -8.52
C ARG A 189 -10.45 13.20 -8.59
N ASN A 190 -10.96 12.80 -9.75
CA ASN A 190 -11.84 11.62 -9.88
C ASN A 190 -12.02 11.08 -11.32
N GLY A 191 -10.96 10.97 -12.14
CA GLY A 191 -11.07 10.61 -13.58
C GLY A 191 -11.77 9.30 -13.98
N TRP A 192 -12.15 8.42 -13.03
CA TRP A 192 -13.03 7.27 -13.31
C TRP A 192 -14.53 7.57 -13.20
N MET A 193 -14.89 8.65 -12.51
CA MET A 193 -16.25 9.11 -12.22
C MET A 193 -16.66 10.26 -13.16
N PRO A 194 -17.96 10.59 -13.27
CA PRO A 194 -18.43 11.83 -13.90
C PRO A 194 -17.81 13.09 -13.26
N HIS A 195 -17.64 14.17 -14.05
CA HIS A 195 -17.05 15.42 -13.57
C HIS A 195 -17.84 16.07 -12.42
N ASP A 196 -19.17 15.95 -12.44
CA ASP A 196 -20.10 16.43 -11.41
C ASP A 196 -20.15 15.55 -10.15
N PHE A 197 -19.43 14.42 -10.12
CA PHE A 197 -19.52 13.45 -9.02
C PHE A 197 -19.24 14.07 -7.65
N ALA A 198 -18.24 14.95 -7.53
CA ALA A 198 -17.87 15.55 -6.24
C ALA A 198 -18.99 16.44 -5.69
N ASP A 199 -19.49 17.36 -6.52
CA ASP A 199 -20.56 18.29 -6.15
C ASP A 199 -21.89 17.54 -5.95
N GLY A 200 -22.14 16.50 -6.75
CA GLY A 200 -23.27 15.58 -6.59
C GLY A 200 -23.20 14.71 -5.32
N GLN A 201 -22.01 14.37 -4.81
CA GLN A 201 -21.84 13.77 -3.48
C GLN A 201 -22.10 14.81 -2.38
N ARG A 202 -21.57 16.03 -2.51
CA ARG A 202 -21.79 17.14 -1.57
C ARG A 202 -23.28 17.45 -1.44
N SER A 203 -24.01 17.72 -2.53
CA SER A 203 -25.45 18.03 -2.50
C SER A 203 -26.28 16.92 -1.84
N LYS A 204 -25.94 15.64 -2.09
CA LYS A 204 -26.59 14.49 -1.43
C LYS A 204 -26.25 14.40 0.05
N PHE A 205 -25.03 14.75 0.46
CA PHE A 205 -24.64 14.84 1.86
C PHE A 205 -25.35 15.99 2.58
N SER A 206 -25.38 17.20 2.01
CA SER A 206 -26.08 18.35 2.61
C SER A 206 -27.60 18.10 2.71
N GLN A 207 -28.20 17.42 1.73
CA GLN A 207 -29.60 16.95 1.80
C GLN A 207 -29.81 15.89 2.90
N LEU A 208 -28.95 14.88 2.98
CA LEU A 208 -28.98 13.85 4.03
C LEU A 208 -28.78 14.45 5.43
N TYR A 209 -27.95 15.48 5.53
CA TYR A 209 -27.74 16.24 6.75
C TYR A 209 -29.02 16.95 7.16
N ALA A 210 -29.56 17.84 6.32
CA ALA A 210 -30.77 18.61 6.60
C ALA A 210 -31.99 17.73 6.91
N THR A 211 -32.12 16.57 6.26
CA THR A 211 -33.30 15.68 6.41
C THR A 211 -33.18 14.61 7.49
N ARG A 212 -31.97 14.23 7.93
CA ARG A 212 -31.79 13.10 8.87
C ARG A 212 -30.66 13.28 9.88
N ILE A 213 -29.44 13.60 9.44
CA ILE A 213 -28.28 13.60 10.34
C ILE A 213 -28.32 14.82 11.30
N ALA A 214 -28.94 15.95 10.92
CA ALA A 214 -29.11 17.11 11.80
C ALA A 214 -29.86 16.78 13.10
N GLU A 215 -30.81 15.84 13.11
CA GLU A 215 -31.45 15.39 14.36
C GLU A 215 -30.53 14.53 15.23
N GLN A 216 -29.63 13.77 14.63
CA GLN A 216 -28.64 12.98 15.36
C GLN A 216 -27.55 13.90 15.92
N PHE A 217 -27.15 14.93 15.16
CA PHE A 217 -26.18 15.94 15.59
C PHE A 217 -26.70 16.75 16.78
N ARG A 218 -27.99 17.14 16.79
CA ARG A 218 -28.65 17.75 17.97
C ARG A 218 -28.73 16.82 19.21
N ARG A 219 -28.37 15.54 19.10
CA ARG A 219 -28.28 14.58 20.22
C ARG A 219 -26.83 14.32 20.65
N GLN A 220 -25.85 14.81 19.89
CA GLN A 220 -24.47 14.86 20.37
C GLN A 220 -24.42 15.82 21.56
N LYS A 221 -23.73 15.42 22.63
CA LYS A 221 -23.48 16.28 23.78
C LYS A 221 -21.98 16.52 23.88
N SER A 222 -21.60 17.78 23.76
CA SER A 222 -20.29 18.27 24.14
C SER A 222 -20.40 19.25 25.30
N THR A 223 -19.37 19.27 26.15
CA THR A 223 -19.17 20.26 27.21
C THR A 223 -17.80 20.91 27.00
N PRO A 224 -17.71 22.25 26.91
CA PRO A 224 -16.42 22.91 26.75
C PRO A 224 -15.59 22.77 28.03
N ILE A 225 -14.32 22.39 27.88
CA ILE A 225 -13.34 22.28 28.96
C ILE A 225 -12.40 23.47 28.89
N ASP A 226 -11.79 23.86 30.00
CA ASP A 226 -10.62 24.72 29.99
C ASP A 226 -9.38 23.98 29.45
N LYS A 227 -8.41 24.73 28.93
CA LYS A 227 -7.15 24.19 28.40
C LYS A 227 -6.38 23.35 29.42
N ALA A 228 -6.35 23.77 30.70
CA ALA A 228 -5.59 23.03 31.72
C ALA A 228 -6.31 21.72 32.12
N GLY A 229 -7.64 21.72 32.23
CA GLY A 229 -8.44 20.51 32.42
C GLY A 229 -8.27 19.51 31.27
N ALA A 230 -8.32 19.97 30.02
CA ALA A 230 -8.16 19.10 28.85
C ALA A 230 -6.76 18.45 28.78
N PHE A 231 -5.70 19.22 29.01
CA PHE A 231 -4.32 18.70 29.03
C PHE A 231 -3.97 17.89 30.30
N ARG A 232 -4.71 18.06 31.40
CA ARG A 232 -4.52 17.27 32.63
C ARG A 232 -5.05 15.84 32.51
N TRP A 233 -6.13 15.63 31.74
CA TRP A 233 -6.87 14.36 31.72
C TRP A 233 -6.89 13.67 30.36
N PHE A 234 -6.99 14.40 29.25
CA PHE A 234 -7.33 13.80 27.95
C PHE A 234 -6.24 13.94 26.88
N VAL A 235 -5.61 15.10 26.77
CA VAL A 235 -4.61 15.38 25.74
C VAL A 235 -3.21 15.02 26.26
N PRO A 236 -2.49 14.05 25.67
CA PRO A 236 -1.19 13.60 26.18
C PRO A 236 -0.17 14.73 26.28
N GLN A 237 0.57 14.78 27.39
CA GLN A 237 1.66 15.75 27.58
C GLN A 237 3.03 15.07 27.65
N ALA A 238 3.90 15.46 26.73
CA ALA A 238 5.33 15.17 26.83
C ALA A 238 5.96 16.08 27.89
N GLN A 239 6.67 15.50 28.84
CA GLN A 239 7.57 16.27 29.71
C GLN A 239 8.93 16.44 29.01
N GLY A 240 9.53 17.62 29.19
CA GLY A 240 10.85 17.95 28.65
C GLY A 240 10.84 18.50 27.22
N GLU A 241 11.85 19.33 26.92
CA GLU A 241 12.19 19.76 25.57
C GLU A 241 12.77 18.59 24.75
N LEU A 242 12.45 18.55 23.46
CA LEU A 242 13.10 17.66 22.50
C LEU A 242 14.15 18.46 21.72
N SER A 243 15.38 17.94 21.63
CA SER A 243 16.40 18.50 20.74
C SER A 243 16.25 17.93 19.34
N VAL A 244 16.16 18.76 18.30
CA VAL A 244 15.98 18.31 16.91
C VAL A 244 17.09 18.86 16.02
N PHE A 245 17.85 17.97 15.38
CA PHE A 245 18.88 18.34 14.40
C PHE A 245 18.26 18.46 13.00
N LEU A 246 18.32 19.66 12.43
CA LEU A 246 17.76 20.03 11.12
C LEU A 246 18.82 20.75 10.26
N GLY A 247 18.60 20.84 8.95
CA GLY A 247 19.58 21.37 7.99
C GLY A 247 20.26 20.27 7.15
N HIS A 248 21.25 20.65 6.34
CA HIS A 248 21.92 19.76 5.40
C HIS A 248 22.74 18.68 6.13
N VAL A 249 22.85 17.46 5.60
CA VAL A 249 23.46 16.31 6.33
C VAL A 249 24.90 16.56 6.84
N SER A 250 25.67 17.40 6.15
CA SER A 250 27.03 17.81 6.54
C SER A 250 27.10 18.96 7.54
N ASP A 251 26.00 19.69 7.74
CA ASP A 251 25.90 20.91 8.55
C ASP A 251 24.48 21.02 9.12
N GLN A 252 24.23 20.32 10.24
CA GLN A 252 22.95 20.27 10.91
C GLN A 252 22.99 21.05 12.22
N SER A 253 22.13 22.06 12.33
CA SER A 253 21.99 22.87 13.54
C SER A 253 21.02 22.21 14.53
N PRO A 254 21.30 22.28 15.85
CA PRO A 254 20.37 21.85 16.89
C PRO A 254 19.31 22.92 17.14
N TYR A 255 18.05 22.53 17.07
CA TYR A 255 16.89 23.31 17.49
C TYR A 255 16.26 22.65 18.72
N ARG A 256 15.45 23.39 19.47
CA ARG A 256 14.60 22.83 20.53
C ARG A 256 13.14 23.01 20.15
N ILE A 257 12.32 22.04 20.52
CA ILE A 257 10.87 22.08 20.32
C ILE A 257 10.18 21.55 21.59
N ARG A 258 9.12 22.23 22.00
CA ARG A 258 8.19 21.80 23.04
C ARG A 258 6.89 21.31 22.41
N HIS A 259 6.12 20.55 23.18
CA HIS A 259 4.76 20.18 22.82
C HIS A 259 3.91 21.42 22.44
N GLY A 260 3.31 21.40 21.25
CA GLY A 260 2.51 22.49 20.69
C GLY A 260 3.31 23.55 19.92
N GLU A 261 4.65 23.55 20.01
CA GLU A 261 5.50 24.37 19.15
C GLU A 261 5.68 23.71 17.77
N SER A 262 6.09 24.51 16.78
CA SER A 262 6.43 24.02 15.45
C SER A 262 7.52 24.85 14.79
N ILE A 263 8.30 24.19 13.93
CA ILE A 263 9.41 24.75 13.17
C ILE A 263 9.01 24.72 11.69
N SER A 264 8.77 25.90 11.11
CA SER A 264 8.61 26.08 9.67
C SER A 264 9.95 25.84 8.96
N PHE A 265 9.96 25.12 7.84
CA PHE A 265 11.16 24.86 7.05
C PHE A 265 10.96 25.14 5.55
N SER A 266 12.05 25.39 4.85
CA SER A 266 12.10 25.67 3.42
C SER A 266 11.93 24.42 2.55
N ASP A 267 11.77 24.58 1.23
CA ASP A 267 11.79 23.46 0.27
C ASP A 267 13.08 22.59 0.38
N ALA A 268 14.21 23.21 0.79
CA ALA A 268 15.47 22.52 1.09
C ALA A 268 15.51 21.89 2.51
N GLY A 269 14.42 21.98 3.27
CA GLY A 269 14.28 21.50 4.63
C GLY A 269 15.17 22.19 5.68
N VAL A 270 15.78 23.33 5.34
CA VAL A 270 16.44 24.23 6.29
C VAL A 270 15.35 25.03 7.03
N PRO A 271 15.34 25.09 8.37
CA PRO A 271 14.39 25.91 9.12
C PRO A 271 14.39 27.38 8.70
N ILE A 272 13.21 28.00 8.68
CA ILE A 272 13.03 29.42 8.34
C ILE A 272 12.94 30.22 9.64
N GLY A 273 13.83 31.20 9.81
CA GLY A 273 13.81 32.15 10.91
C GLY A 273 13.04 33.43 10.59
N GLU A 274 12.71 34.21 11.62
CA GLU A 274 12.02 35.51 11.49
C GLU A 274 12.79 36.55 10.64
N LYS A 275 14.09 36.33 10.41
CA LYS A 275 14.99 37.22 9.67
C LYS A 275 15.18 36.84 8.20
N ASP A 276 14.64 35.72 7.75
CA ASP A 276 14.80 35.27 6.37
C ASP A 276 13.81 36.01 5.46
N ASP A 277 14.31 36.61 4.37
CA ASP A 277 13.51 37.33 3.35
C ASP A 277 12.19 36.62 3.04
N GLU A 278 11.06 37.33 2.96
CA GLU A 278 9.73 36.76 2.67
C GLU A 278 9.69 35.88 1.39
N ALA A 279 10.66 36.06 0.48
CA ALA A 279 10.85 35.26 -0.71
C ALA A 279 11.21 33.78 -0.45
N THR A 280 11.81 33.42 0.69
CA THR A 280 12.14 32.01 1.00
C THR A 280 10.86 31.18 1.09
N VAL A 281 10.77 30.17 0.23
CA VAL A 281 9.60 29.30 0.09
C VAL A 281 9.52 28.32 1.25
N THR A 282 8.39 28.33 1.98
CA THR A 282 8.09 27.31 2.99
C THR A 282 7.74 25.99 2.32
N GLY A 283 8.55 24.96 2.57
CA GLY A 283 8.32 23.58 2.15
C GLY A 283 7.51 22.76 3.16
N GLY A 284 7.29 23.28 4.37
CA GLY A 284 6.41 22.66 5.36
C GLY A 284 6.74 23.01 6.81
N TRP A 285 6.29 22.16 7.73
CA TRP A 285 6.44 22.33 9.18
C TRP A 285 6.76 21.02 9.88
N LEU A 286 7.52 21.10 10.97
CA LEU A 286 7.74 20.03 11.94
C LEU A 286 7.14 20.46 13.28
N LEU A 287 6.23 19.69 13.85
CA LEU A 287 5.53 19.99 15.10
C LEU A 287 5.62 18.84 16.10
N ASP A 288 5.49 19.12 17.40
CA ASP A 288 5.43 18.12 18.48
C ASP A 288 4.01 18.04 19.05
N VAL A 289 3.36 16.87 18.96
CA VAL A 289 1.97 16.64 19.40
C VAL A 289 1.84 16.02 20.80
N GLY A 290 2.93 15.95 21.56
CA GLY A 290 2.90 15.61 23.00
C GLY A 290 2.82 14.12 23.35
N GLY A 291 2.71 13.24 22.36
CA GLY A 291 2.62 11.79 22.55
C GLY A 291 2.79 11.03 21.24
N ILE A 292 2.68 9.71 21.27
CA ILE A 292 2.81 8.85 20.10
C ILE A 292 1.58 9.02 19.20
N PRO A 293 1.70 9.50 17.95
CA PRO A 293 0.57 9.62 17.04
C PRO A 293 0.25 8.22 16.48
N VAL A 294 -0.96 7.71 16.69
CA VAL A 294 -1.36 6.34 16.29
C VAL A 294 -2.23 6.29 15.03
N SER A 295 -2.92 7.38 14.71
CA SER A 295 -3.76 7.50 13.51
C SER A 295 -3.92 8.97 13.14
N MET A 296 -3.90 9.31 11.84
CA MET A 296 -4.15 10.68 11.37
C MET A 296 -4.85 10.71 10.02
N ALA A 297 -5.66 11.75 9.79
CA ALA A 297 -6.39 11.94 8.54
C ALA A 297 -6.63 13.43 8.24
N TRP A 298 -6.29 13.86 7.02
CA TRP A 298 -6.68 15.17 6.49
C TRP A 298 -8.19 15.23 6.21
N ALA A 299 -8.83 16.35 6.51
CA ALA A 299 -10.26 16.57 6.29
C ALA A 299 -10.54 16.88 4.81
N PRO A 300 -11.46 16.13 4.16
CA PRO A 300 -11.94 16.47 2.82
C PRO A 300 -12.60 17.86 2.80
N ALA A 301 -12.16 18.69 1.86
CA ALA A 301 -12.56 20.09 1.72
C ALA A 301 -12.58 20.50 0.24
N GLN A 302 -13.43 21.47 -0.10
CA GLN A 302 -13.51 22.08 -1.43
C GLN A 302 -13.52 23.60 -1.29
N GLY A 303 -12.58 24.28 -1.96
CA GLY A 303 -12.47 25.74 -1.99
C GLY A 303 -11.96 26.41 -0.69
N GLN A 304 -11.73 25.67 0.39
CA GLN A 304 -11.10 26.19 1.61
C GLN A 304 -9.59 26.34 1.43
N VAL A 305 -9.04 27.48 1.86
CA VAL A 305 -7.60 27.74 1.89
C VAL A 305 -6.97 26.98 3.06
N SER A 306 -7.57 27.11 4.25
CA SER A 306 -7.16 26.45 5.49
C SER A 306 -7.37 24.93 5.43
N GLN A 307 -6.32 24.14 5.65
CA GLN A 307 -6.38 22.67 5.66
C GLN A 307 -6.45 22.13 7.09
N LEU A 308 -7.31 21.15 7.37
CA LEU A 308 -7.41 20.52 8.70
C LEU A 308 -6.85 19.08 8.70
N LEU A 309 -6.04 18.76 9.71
CA LEU A 309 -5.51 17.41 9.97
C LEU A 309 -5.96 16.96 11.37
N ALA A 310 -6.71 15.86 11.43
CA ALA A 310 -7.04 15.20 12.70
C ALA A 310 -5.95 14.18 13.04
N ILE A 311 -5.53 14.12 14.31
CA ILE A 311 -4.52 13.21 14.83
C ILE A 311 -5.00 12.61 16.15
N ALA A 312 -5.02 11.28 16.23
CA ALA A 312 -5.17 10.52 17.47
C ALA A 312 -3.79 10.28 18.08
N VAL A 313 -3.63 10.62 19.36
CA VAL A 313 -2.35 10.59 20.09
C VAL A 313 -2.51 9.81 21.38
N THR A 314 -1.56 8.93 21.69
CA THR A 314 -1.47 8.22 22.99
C THR A 314 -0.26 8.69 23.79
N PRO A 315 -0.30 8.68 25.13
CA PRO A 315 0.89 8.89 25.96
C PRO A 315 2.05 7.95 25.61
N PHE A 316 3.29 8.39 25.86
CA PHE A 316 4.48 7.54 25.66
C PHE A 316 4.53 6.35 26.63
N SER A 317 3.91 6.46 27.81
CA SER A 317 3.80 5.40 28.82
C SER A 317 3.11 4.15 28.27
N ASP A 318 2.10 4.31 27.42
CA ASP A 318 1.30 3.22 26.86
C ASP A 318 2.11 2.26 25.96
N GLN A 319 3.34 2.66 25.58
CA GLN A 319 4.27 1.86 24.76
C GLN A 319 5.72 1.94 25.28
N ALA A 320 5.91 2.33 26.55
CA ALA A 320 7.22 2.33 27.18
C ALA A 320 7.65 0.90 27.56
N TYR A 321 8.96 0.66 27.63
CA TYR A 321 9.50 -0.61 28.11
C TYR A 321 9.62 -0.60 29.63
N TYR A 322 8.84 -1.46 30.30
CA TYR A 322 8.87 -1.65 31.74
C TYR A 322 9.60 -2.94 32.07
N GLN A 323 10.51 -2.90 33.06
CA GLN A 323 11.21 -4.09 33.55
C GLN A 323 10.28 -4.94 34.42
N ASP A 324 9.53 -4.30 35.33
CA ASP A 324 8.47 -4.90 36.11
C ASP A 324 7.10 -4.62 35.47
N LEU A 325 6.34 -5.69 35.16
CA LEU A 325 4.99 -5.60 34.59
C LEU A 325 3.95 -4.90 35.50
N LYS A 326 4.31 -4.58 36.75
CA LYS A 326 3.47 -3.84 37.71
C LYS A 326 3.52 -2.33 37.50
N ASP A 327 4.59 -1.83 36.88
CA ASP A 327 4.82 -0.41 36.63
C ASP A 327 4.21 0.04 35.29
N ALA A 328 3.86 -0.93 34.43
CA ALA A 328 3.15 -0.70 33.18
C ALA A 328 1.71 -0.20 33.43
N PRO A 329 1.22 0.80 32.66
CA PRO A 329 -0.18 1.25 32.75
C PRO A 329 -1.13 0.08 32.48
N ARG A 330 -2.10 -0.12 33.36
CA ARG A 330 -3.15 -1.13 33.16
C ARG A 330 -4.20 -0.58 32.21
N GLU A 331 -5.07 -1.44 31.70
CA GLU A 331 -6.21 -1.05 30.85
C GLU A 331 -7.12 0.00 31.52
N VAL A 332 -7.27 -0.07 32.85
CA VAL A 332 -8.00 0.91 33.68
C VAL A 332 -7.34 2.30 33.68
N ASP A 333 -6.02 2.36 33.44
CA ASP A 333 -5.25 3.61 33.35
C ASP A 333 -5.22 4.15 31.89
N GLN A 334 -6.03 3.56 31.00
CA GLN A 334 -6.20 3.93 29.59
C GLN A 334 -7.61 4.45 29.23
N ASN A 335 -8.41 4.88 30.23
CA ASN A 335 -9.83 5.27 30.08
C ASN A 335 -10.06 6.59 29.32
N GLU A 336 -9.05 7.45 29.23
CA GLU A 336 -9.12 8.78 28.61
C GLU A 336 -8.47 8.76 27.22
N GLY A 337 -8.93 9.60 26.31
CA GLY A 337 -8.31 9.80 25.00
C GLY A 337 -8.68 11.14 24.37
N ALA A 338 -7.92 11.53 23.34
CA ALA A 338 -8.21 12.74 22.58
C ALA A 338 -7.89 12.60 21.08
N VAL A 339 -8.58 13.40 20.27
CA VAL A 339 -8.20 13.72 18.88
C VAL A 339 -7.91 15.21 18.78
N GLN A 340 -6.67 15.53 18.41
CA GLN A 340 -6.22 16.88 18.11
C GLN A 340 -6.57 17.21 16.65
N ILE A 341 -7.21 18.35 16.39
CA ILE A 341 -7.51 18.86 15.05
C ILE A 341 -6.68 20.11 14.83
N LEU A 342 -5.69 20.00 13.95
CA LEU A 342 -4.71 21.03 13.63
C LEU A 342 -5.08 21.74 12.33
N ARG A 343 -5.02 23.07 12.33
CA ARG A 343 -5.20 23.95 11.16
C ARG A 343 -3.85 24.33 10.57
N PHE A 344 -3.73 24.16 9.25
CA PHE A 344 -2.59 24.50 8.42
C PHE A 344 -3.01 25.55 7.39
N ASP A 345 -2.52 26.78 7.54
CA ASP A 345 -2.81 27.86 6.60
C ASP A 345 -1.96 27.74 5.33
N ALA A 346 -2.47 28.24 4.21
CA ALA A 346 -1.81 28.20 2.91
C ALA A 346 -1.75 29.58 2.24
N VAL A 347 -0.69 29.83 1.48
CA VAL A 347 -0.54 31.03 0.66
C VAL A 347 -0.64 30.67 -0.82
N LYS A 348 -1.50 31.37 -1.56
CA LYS A 348 -1.64 31.19 -3.01
C LYS A 348 -0.60 32.03 -3.73
N SER A 349 0.36 31.36 -4.39
CA SER A 349 1.39 32.00 -5.20
C SER A 349 0.80 32.70 -6.42
N ARG A 350 1.52 33.68 -7.00
CA ARG A 350 1.16 34.37 -8.25
C ARG A 350 0.90 33.41 -9.43
N ARG A 351 1.43 32.18 -9.39
CA ARG A 351 1.19 31.11 -10.37
C ARG A 351 -0.09 30.30 -10.13
N GLY A 352 -0.93 30.69 -9.17
CA GLY A 352 -2.14 29.96 -8.77
C GLY A 352 -1.90 28.74 -7.86
N ILE A 353 -0.65 28.32 -7.67
CA ILE A 353 -0.25 27.19 -6.82
C ILE A 353 -0.38 27.59 -5.33
N PHE A 354 -1.05 26.77 -4.53
CA PHE A 354 -1.01 26.88 -3.07
C PHE A 354 0.27 26.26 -2.50
N ARG A 355 0.88 26.95 -1.54
CA ARG A 355 2.06 26.49 -0.78
C ARG A 355 1.85 26.69 0.74
N PRO A 356 2.57 25.95 1.59
CA PRO A 356 2.56 26.15 3.04
C PRO A 356 2.74 27.63 3.43
N ALA A 357 1.93 28.14 4.36
CA ALA A 357 2.17 29.45 4.94
C ALA A 357 3.43 29.45 5.83
N ARG A 358 4.04 30.61 6.08
CA ARG A 358 5.10 30.73 7.10
C ARG A 358 4.57 30.58 8.53
N ARG A 359 3.32 30.98 8.75
CA ARG A 359 2.62 30.89 10.02
C ARG A 359 2.71 29.46 10.57
N PRO A 360 3.03 29.26 11.87
CA PRO A 360 2.99 27.92 12.46
C PRO A 360 1.55 27.37 12.44
N PRO A 361 1.35 26.06 12.20
CA PRO A 361 0.05 25.42 12.39
C PRO A 361 -0.45 25.58 13.83
N ARG A 362 -1.78 25.60 14.00
CA ARG A 362 -2.44 25.83 15.28
C ARG A 362 -3.37 24.67 15.63
N LEU A 363 -3.49 24.35 16.92
CA LEU A 363 -4.54 23.45 17.41
C LEU A 363 -5.87 24.22 17.34
N ALA A 364 -6.76 23.84 16.41
CA ALA A 364 -8.06 24.48 16.27
C ALA A 364 -9.07 23.89 17.26
N GLN A 365 -9.07 22.57 17.43
CA GLN A 365 -10.01 21.87 18.30
C GLN A 365 -9.37 20.61 18.90
N ALA A 366 -9.67 20.31 20.16
CA ALA A 366 -9.31 19.04 20.82
C ALA A 366 -10.58 18.34 21.31
N LEU A 367 -10.93 17.24 20.63
CA LEU A 367 -12.05 16.38 21.01
C LEU A 367 -11.57 15.42 22.10
N CYS A 368 -12.13 15.53 23.30
CA CYS A 368 -11.72 14.80 24.49
C CYS A 368 -12.76 13.74 24.88
N PHE A 369 -12.30 12.54 25.26
CA PHE A 369 -13.15 11.36 25.43
C PHE A 369 -12.85 10.61 26.73
N SER A 370 -13.90 10.19 27.44
CA SER A 370 -13.84 9.22 28.54
C SER A 370 -14.32 7.83 28.06
N TRP A 371 -13.79 7.38 26.92
CA TRP A 371 -14.20 6.16 26.20
C TRP A 371 -13.02 5.22 25.90
N GLY A 372 -11.88 5.43 26.53
CA GLY A 372 -10.62 4.81 26.22
C GLY A 372 -9.76 5.62 25.25
N ARG A 373 -8.47 5.26 25.15
CA ARG A 373 -7.54 5.72 24.11
C ARG A 373 -8.15 5.52 22.71
N VAL A 374 -7.84 6.45 21.79
CA VAL A 374 -8.31 6.39 20.39
C VAL A 374 -7.34 5.56 19.55
N SER A 375 -7.81 4.48 18.93
CA SER A 375 -6.98 3.57 18.13
C SER A 375 -6.95 3.93 16.65
N ARG A 376 -8.07 4.41 16.08
CA ARG A 376 -8.18 4.72 14.64
C ARG A 376 -9.19 5.83 14.36
N ILE A 377 -8.85 6.72 13.43
CA ILE A 377 -9.75 7.78 12.95
C ILE A 377 -9.85 7.81 11.41
N GLN A 378 -11.01 8.21 10.90
CA GLN A 378 -11.20 8.48 9.47
C GLN A 378 -12.35 9.48 9.26
N TRP A 379 -12.08 10.57 8.54
CA TRP A 379 -13.12 11.48 8.05
C TRP A 379 -14.04 10.80 7.04
N CYS A 380 -15.30 11.22 6.99
CA CYS A 380 -16.19 10.92 5.87
C CYS A 380 -15.56 11.44 4.56
N PRO A 381 -15.48 10.64 3.49
CA PRO A 381 -14.71 10.98 2.30
C PRO A 381 -15.40 11.98 1.35
N VAL A 382 -16.56 12.54 1.73
CA VAL A 382 -17.25 13.58 0.95
C VAL A 382 -16.63 14.95 1.29
N PRO A 383 -16.14 15.73 0.31
CA PRO A 383 -15.62 17.06 0.57
C PRO A 383 -16.74 18.04 0.93
N VAL A 384 -16.49 18.88 1.92
CA VAL A 384 -17.38 19.98 2.35
C VAL A 384 -16.76 21.35 2.05
N THR A 385 -17.57 22.40 2.00
CA THR A 385 -17.08 23.79 1.92
C THR A 385 -17.16 24.47 3.30
N ALA A 386 -16.87 25.78 3.36
CA ALA A 386 -17.14 26.60 4.54
C ALA A 386 -18.65 26.85 4.80
N GLU A 387 -19.51 26.65 3.79
CA GLU A 387 -20.97 26.85 3.91
C GLU A 387 -21.67 25.68 4.62
N ASP A 388 -21.09 24.48 4.54
CA ASP A 388 -21.65 23.29 5.18
C ASP A 388 -21.41 23.36 6.70
N ALA A 389 -22.43 23.06 7.50
CA ALA A 389 -22.37 23.28 8.94
C ALA A 389 -21.41 22.33 9.70
N ILE A 390 -21.25 21.09 9.23
CA ILE A 390 -20.45 20.05 9.91
C ILE A 390 -19.66 19.17 8.95
N ARG A 391 -18.58 18.59 9.51
CA ARG A 391 -17.85 17.42 9.01
C ARG A 391 -18.22 16.20 9.85
N LEU A 392 -18.10 14.99 9.28
CA LEU A 392 -18.25 13.74 10.03
C LEU A 392 -16.90 13.05 10.23
N LEU A 393 -16.55 12.80 11.49
CA LEU A 393 -15.36 12.05 11.89
C LEU A 393 -15.79 10.70 12.48
N GLY A 394 -15.25 9.61 11.95
CA GLY A 394 -15.29 8.31 12.62
C GLY A 394 -14.13 8.20 13.61
N VAL A 395 -14.42 7.78 14.83
CA VAL A 395 -13.47 7.58 15.94
C VAL A 395 -13.69 6.19 16.54
N LEU A 396 -12.67 5.35 16.48
CA LEU A 396 -12.63 4.06 17.16
C LEU A 396 -11.74 4.17 18.41
N CYS A 397 -12.25 3.73 19.56
CA CYS A 397 -11.50 3.68 20.81
C CYS A 397 -11.10 2.22 21.13
N VAL A 398 -10.24 2.03 22.13
CA VAL A 398 -9.86 0.70 22.64
C VAL A 398 -11.02 -0.09 23.26
N ASP A 399 -12.16 0.55 23.55
CA ASP A 399 -13.37 -0.12 24.06
C ASP A 399 -14.15 -0.94 23.01
N GLY A 400 -13.59 -1.11 21.80
CA GLY A 400 -14.17 -1.90 20.72
C GLY A 400 -15.39 -1.29 20.05
N ARG A 401 -15.72 -0.01 20.29
CA ARG A 401 -16.92 0.65 19.75
C ARG A 401 -16.58 1.83 18.84
N LEU A 402 -17.16 1.81 17.65
CA LEU A 402 -17.03 2.88 16.67
C LEU A 402 -18.04 3.99 16.97
N ARG A 403 -17.57 5.23 16.99
CA ARG A 403 -18.38 6.43 17.23
C ARG A 403 -18.25 7.36 16.04
N ILE A 404 -19.36 7.92 15.58
CA ILE A 404 -19.36 9.01 14.60
C ILE A 404 -19.66 10.31 15.36
N ILE A 405 -18.83 11.32 15.11
CA ILE A 405 -18.88 12.64 15.72
C ILE A 405 -19.13 13.66 14.61
N GLY A 406 -20.08 14.57 14.83
CA GLY A 406 -20.21 15.79 14.05
C GLY A 406 -19.22 16.82 14.56
N VAL A 407 -18.32 17.27 13.68
CA VAL A 407 -17.34 18.32 13.97
C VAL A 407 -17.81 19.60 13.29
N PRO A 408 -18.11 20.69 14.02
CA PRO A 408 -18.46 21.97 13.41
C PRO A 408 -17.36 22.48 12.49
N ASN A 409 -17.73 23.24 11.45
CA ASN A 409 -16.75 24.02 10.70
C ASN A 409 -16.35 25.26 11.50
N VAL A 410 -15.07 25.35 11.88
CA VAL A 410 -14.48 26.56 12.47
C VAL A 410 -14.44 27.65 11.40
N SER A 411 -14.99 28.83 11.70
CA SER A 411 -14.95 30.01 10.83
C SER A 411 -13.53 30.56 10.72
N GLU A 412 -13.11 30.99 9.52
CA GLU A 412 -11.73 31.48 9.30
C GLU A 412 -11.41 32.74 10.14
N ASP A 413 -12.43 33.50 10.57
CA ASP A 413 -12.34 34.68 11.44
C ASP A 413 -12.09 34.39 12.93
N ASP A 414 -12.37 33.19 13.46
CA ASP A 414 -12.18 32.86 14.89
C ASP A 414 -10.73 32.43 15.17
N ASP A 415 -9.81 33.27 14.70
CA ASP A 415 -8.45 32.88 14.35
C ASP A 415 -7.49 32.77 15.56
N ASN A 416 -8.03 32.90 16.79
CA ASN A 416 -7.26 32.99 18.05
C ASN A 416 -7.72 32.05 19.18
N ASN A 417 -8.86 31.36 19.09
CA ASN A 417 -9.32 30.44 20.14
C ASN A 417 -9.00 28.98 19.83
N GLU A 418 -8.27 28.32 20.73
CA GLU A 418 -8.15 26.86 20.77
C GLU A 418 -9.39 26.27 21.47
N MET A 419 -10.19 25.45 20.79
CA MET A 419 -11.43 24.92 21.37
C MET A 419 -11.24 23.52 21.99
N PHE A 420 -11.49 23.37 23.29
CA PHE A 420 -11.42 22.08 23.99
C PHE A 420 -12.82 21.60 24.36
N GLU A 421 -13.22 20.41 23.91
CA GLU A 421 -14.56 19.86 24.17
C GLU A 421 -14.48 18.42 24.69
N GLN A 422 -15.13 18.14 25.82
CA GLN A 422 -15.45 16.77 26.20
C GLN A 422 -16.66 16.32 25.38
N ILE A 423 -16.57 15.20 24.67
CA ILE A 423 -17.73 14.60 24.00
C ILE A 423 -18.29 13.51 24.92
N GLU A 424 -19.39 13.81 25.60
CA GLU A 424 -20.06 12.87 26.51
C GLU A 424 -20.90 11.84 25.75
N GLN A 425 -21.60 12.30 24.70
CA GLN A 425 -22.51 11.49 23.90
C GLN A 425 -22.23 11.74 22.41
N PRO A 426 -21.84 10.72 21.62
CA PRO A 426 -21.55 10.90 20.19
C PRO A 426 -22.84 11.05 19.37
N MET A 427 -22.71 11.59 18.15
CA MET A 427 -23.83 11.68 17.19
C MET A 427 -24.40 10.30 16.84
N VAL A 428 -23.54 9.30 16.63
CA VAL A 428 -23.92 7.90 16.45
C VAL A 428 -22.92 6.99 17.17
N LEU A 429 -23.42 6.04 17.95
CA LEU A 429 -22.66 4.92 18.51
C LEU A 429 -22.97 3.66 17.69
N LEU A 430 -21.92 2.92 17.31
CA LEU A 430 -21.99 1.64 16.62
C LEU A 430 -21.27 0.60 17.49
N GLU A 431 -22.03 -0.22 18.21
CA GLU A 431 -21.53 -1.31 19.06
C GLU A 431 -22.08 -2.67 18.58
N PRO A 432 -21.25 -3.74 18.50
CA PRO A 432 -21.72 -5.08 18.15
C PRO A 432 -22.79 -5.63 19.11
N PRO A 433 -23.58 -6.64 18.70
CA PRO A 433 -24.56 -7.28 19.57
C PRO A 433 -23.91 -7.87 20.83
N ARG A 434 -24.41 -7.48 22.00
CA ARG A 434 -23.83 -7.78 23.34
C ARG A 434 -23.87 -9.25 23.77
N GLU A 435 -24.32 -10.14 22.89
CA GLU A 435 -24.41 -11.59 23.09
C GLU A 435 -23.02 -12.25 23.09
N TYR A 436 -22.02 -11.59 22.51
CA TYR A 436 -20.65 -12.09 22.37
C TYR A 436 -19.65 -10.98 22.71
N SER A 437 -18.49 -11.34 23.26
CA SER A 437 -17.35 -10.44 23.49
C SER A 437 -16.61 -10.13 22.18
N ILE A 438 -17.32 -9.49 21.25
CA ILE A 438 -16.82 -9.13 19.91
C ILE A 438 -16.70 -7.62 19.82
N GLU A 439 -15.54 -7.17 19.35
CA GLU A 439 -15.13 -5.78 19.32
C GLU A 439 -14.86 -5.33 17.89
N ILE A 440 -15.10 -4.06 17.58
CA ILE A 440 -14.69 -3.45 16.33
C ILE A 440 -13.19 -3.14 16.42
N THR A 441 -12.40 -3.72 15.54
CA THR A 441 -10.94 -3.58 15.51
C THR A 441 -10.47 -2.57 14.46
N CYS A 442 -11.22 -2.40 13.37
CA CYS A 442 -10.92 -1.48 12.30
C CYS A 442 -12.20 -1.08 11.54
N PHE A 443 -12.18 0.06 10.81
CA PHE A 443 -13.32 0.50 10.02
C PHE A 443 -12.92 1.28 8.77
N THR A 444 -13.85 1.37 7.81
CA THR A 444 -13.71 2.14 6.57
C THR A 444 -15.06 2.68 6.09
N TRP A 445 -15.10 3.94 5.66
CA TRP A 445 -16.31 4.52 5.05
C TRP A 445 -16.62 3.87 3.69
N ILE A 446 -17.85 3.39 3.51
CA ILE A 446 -18.39 2.92 2.22
C ILE A 446 -18.97 4.10 1.44
N ASN A 447 -19.70 4.99 2.12
CA ASN A 447 -20.23 6.24 1.58
C ASN A 447 -20.72 7.14 2.74
N MET A 448 -21.24 8.32 2.41
CA MET A 448 -21.77 9.33 3.36
C MET A 448 -22.72 8.83 4.47
N ASN A 449 -23.36 7.65 4.32
CA ASN A 449 -24.30 7.09 5.29
C ASN A 449 -23.95 5.65 5.71
N ARG A 450 -22.82 5.08 5.26
CA ARG A 450 -22.47 3.67 5.50
C ARG A 450 -20.99 3.47 5.78
N VAL A 451 -20.73 2.58 6.73
CA VAL A 451 -19.38 2.22 7.20
C VAL A 451 -19.28 0.69 7.26
N ALA A 452 -18.16 0.13 6.81
CA ALA A 452 -17.80 -1.26 7.08
C ALA A 452 -16.87 -1.31 8.31
N THR A 453 -17.07 -2.28 9.18
CA THR A 453 -16.20 -2.53 10.35
C THR A 453 -15.67 -3.96 10.30
N GLY A 454 -14.37 -4.13 10.49
CA GLY A 454 -13.78 -5.41 10.82
C GLY A 454 -13.89 -5.66 12.33
N LEU A 455 -14.04 -6.93 12.70
CA LEU A 455 -14.25 -7.37 14.08
C LEU A 455 -13.10 -8.28 14.58
N SER A 456 -13.04 -8.44 15.90
CA SER A 456 -12.09 -9.35 16.59
C SER A 456 -12.30 -10.84 16.29
N ASP A 457 -13.48 -11.25 15.82
CA ASP A 457 -13.81 -12.64 15.44
C ASP A 457 -13.49 -12.99 13.96
N GLY A 458 -13.05 -12.02 13.16
CA GLY A 458 -12.85 -12.20 11.71
C GLY A 458 -14.09 -11.93 10.84
N SER A 459 -15.19 -11.44 11.44
CA SER A 459 -16.35 -10.96 10.69
C SER A 459 -16.15 -9.54 10.14
N VAL A 460 -16.85 -9.22 9.04
CA VAL A 460 -17.11 -7.86 8.58
C VAL A 460 -18.58 -7.51 8.82
N MET A 461 -18.84 -6.36 9.42
CA MET A 461 -20.19 -5.79 9.57
C MET A 461 -20.37 -4.55 8.71
N VAL A 462 -21.59 -4.32 8.25
CA VAL A 462 -21.98 -3.14 7.48
C VAL A 462 -23.04 -2.37 8.24
N TRP A 463 -22.78 -1.08 8.47
CA TRP A 463 -23.63 -0.20 9.25
C TRP A 463 -24.29 0.86 8.36
N SER A 464 -25.51 1.24 8.73
CA SER A 464 -26.17 2.49 8.32
C SER A 464 -26.04 3.49 9.46
N LEU A 465 -25.71 4.75 9.17
CA LEU A 465 -25.66 5.82 10.18
C LEU A 465 -27.04 6.41 10.44
N SER A 466 -27.86 6.56 9.39
CA SER A 466 -29.20 7.15 9.48
C SER A 466 -30.24 6.43 8.59
N PRO A 467 -31.15 5.62 9.18
CA PRO A 467 -31.24 5.30 10.61
C PRO A 467 -30.03 4.48 11.10
N PRO A 468 -29.62 4.61 12.37
CA PRO A 468 -28.50 3.85 12.93
C PRO A 468 -28.90 2.37 13.08
N ARG A 469 -28.26 1.47 12.33
CA ARG A 469 -28.47 0.01 12.43
C ARG A 469 -27.39 -0.80 11.75
N ILE A 470 -27.24 -2.05 12.18
CA ILE A 470 -26.62 -3.12 11.41
C ILE A 470 -27.46 -3.33 10.13
N LEU A 471 -26.80 -3.41 8.99
CA LEU A 471 -27.39 -3.86 7.72
C LEU A 471 -27.04 -5.31 7.42
N GLN A 472 -25.81 -5.72 7.73
CA GLN A 472 -25.28 -7.06 7.45
C GLN A 472 -24.12 -7.41 8.41
N ARG A 473 -23.86 -8.71 8.62
CA ARG A 473 -22.63 -9.28 9.19
C ARG A 473 -22.27 -10.54 8.41
N HIS A 474 -20.99 -10.71 8.05
CA HIS A 474 -20.48 -11.90 7.34
C HIS A 474 -19.17 -12.37 7.97
N PRO A 475 -18.97 -13.67 8.23
CA PRO A 475 -17.65 -14.20 8.54
C PRO A 475 -16.78 -14.14 7.28
N VAL A 476 -15.58 -13.55 7.38
CA VAL A 476 -14.65 -13.40 6.24
C VAL A 476 -13.30 -14.07 6.53
N HIS A 477 -12.89 -14.08 7.81
CA HIS A 477 -11.65 -14.68 8.30
C HIS A 477 -11.93 -15.56 9.53
N SER A 478 -10.95 -16.39 9.91
CA SER A 478 -10.94 -17.17 11.16
C SER A 478 -10.19 -16.50 12.32
N THR A 479 -9.63 -15.31 12.10
CA THR A 479 -8.97 -14.49 13.11
C THR A 479 -9.36 -13.02 12.93
N GLY A 480 -9.21 -12.22 13.98
CA GLY A 480 -9.57 -10.80 13.98
C GLY A 480 -8.96 -9.99 12.84
N ILE A 481 -9.68 -8.98 12.37
CA ILE A 481 -9.27 -8.15 11.23
C ILE A 481 -8.44 -6.96 11.72
N VAL A 482 -7.19 -6.81 11.27
CA VAL A 482 -6.33 -5.67 11.64
C VAL A 482 -6.49 -4.46 10.73
N ASP A 483 -6.89 -4.68 9.47
CA ASP A 483 -7.08 -3.59 8.51
C ASP A 483 -8.22 -3.85 7.52
N ILE A 484 -8.91 -2.77 7.13
CA ILE A 484 -10.08 -2.81 6.25
C ILE A 484 -10.14 -1.53 5.41
N VAL A 485 -10.34 -1.66 4.09
CA VAL A 485 -10.42 -0.52 3.16
C VAL A 485 -11.47 -0.77 2.08
N SER A 486 -12.33 0.22 1.85
CA SER A 486 -13.30 0.26 0.75
C SER A 486 -12.69 0.76 -0.55
N GLY A 487 -13.17 0.25 -1.69
CA GLY A 487 -12.88 0.74 -3.04
C GLY A 487 -13.49 2.12 -3.39
N TYR A 488 -13.81 2.95 -2.40
CA TYR A 488 -14.38 4.28 -2.60
C TYR A 488 -13.41 5.19 -3.40
N PRO A 489 -13.90 6.02 -4.35
CA PRO A 489 -15.30 6.22 -4.72
C PRO A 489 -15.85 5.30 -5.81
N SER A 490 -15.00 4.62 -6.59
CA SER A 490 -15.45 3.94 -7.82
C SER A 490 -16.15 2.60 -7.58
N ASP A 491 -15.74 1.87 -6.54
CA ASP A 491 -16.18 0.50 -6.26
C ASP A 491 -16.44 0.31 -4.74
N PRO A 492 -17.27 1.16 -4.10
CA PRO A 492 -17.30 1.30 -2.64
C PRO A 492 -17.75 0.06 -1.86
N PHE A 493 -18.52 -0.83 -2.49
CA PHE A 493 -18.95 -2.10 -1.88
C PHE A 493 -17.93 -3.22 -2.03
N LEU A 494 -16.90 -3.06 -2.87
CA LEU A 494 -15.71 -3.89 -2.79
C LEU A 494 -14.91 -3.43 -1.56
N VAL A 495 -14.63 -4.35 -0.64
CA VAL A 495 -13.87 -4.09 0.58
C VAL A 495 -12.78 -5.13 0.75
N SER A 496 -11.54 -4.68 0.87
CA SER A 496 -10.39 -5.51 1.18
C SER A 496 -10.15 -5.57 2.69
N THR A 497 -9.66 -6.70 3.18
CA THR A 497 -9.45 -6.99 4.62
C THR A 497 -8.17 -7.78 4.88
N VAL A 498 -7.41 -7.36 5.89
CA VAL A 498 -6.20 -8.03 6.39
C VAL A 498 -6.52 -8.67 7.75
N PRO A 499 -6.39 -10.00 7.92
CA PRO A 499 -6.50 -10.65 9.23
C PRO A 499 -5.18 -10.60 10.02
N ILE A 500 -5.25 -10.85 11.33
CA ILE A 500 -4.07 -11.11 12.18
C ILE A 500 -3.24 -12.27 11.58
N GLY A 501 -3.92 -13.36 11.25
CA GLY A 501 -3.35 -14.52 10.58
C GLY A 501 -4.36 -15.19 9.66
N GLY A 502 -4.01 -15.38 8.38
CA GLY A 502 -4.96 -15.85 7.38
C GLY A 502 -4.50 -15.52 5.96
N VAL A 503 -5.45 -15.21 5.08
CA VAL A 503 -5.20 -14.73 3.71
C VAL A 503 -5.71 -13.30 3.55
N LEU A 504 -5.06 -12.51 2.71
CA LEU A 504 -5.59 -11.20 2.30
C LEU A 504 -6.81 -11.42 1.40
N THR A 505 -7.97 -10.86 1.79
CA THR A 505 -9.27 -11.10 1.15
C THR A 505 -9.89 -9.80 0.61
N LEU A 506 -10.52 -9.90 -0.56
CA LEU A 506 -11.42 -8.92 -1.15
C LEU A 506 -12.85 -9.48 -1.21
N THR A 507 -13.81 -8.74 -0.66
CA THR A 507 -15.23 -9.14 -0.59
C THR A 507 -16.12 -8.06 -1.21
N ASP A 508 -17.03 -8.46 -2.10
CA ASP A 508 -18.12 -7.62 -2.60
C ASP A 508 -19.31 -7.68 -1.64
N LEU A 509 -19.52 -6.62 -0.86
CA LEU A 509 -20.60 -6.50 0.12
C LEU A 509 -22.01 -6.42 -0.49
N THR A 510 -22.15 -6.43 -1.83
CA THR A 510 -23.46 -6.65 -2.47
C THR A 510 -23.85 -8.12 -2.51
N ARG A 511 -22.88 -9.05 -2.62
CA ARG A 511 -23.09 -10.51 -2.68
C ARG A 511 -21.98 -11.29 -1.93
N PRO A 512 -21.71 -10.99 -0.65
CA PRO A 512 -20.47 -11.39 0.03
C PRO A 512 -20.24 -12.91 0.11
N SER A 513 -21.30 -13.71 0.26
CA SER A 513 -21.21 -15.19 0.28
C SER A 513 -20.81 -15.83 -1.06
N GLY A 514 -20.91 -15.09 -2.18
CA GLY A 514 -20.65 -15.61 -3.54
C GLY A 514 -19.70 -14.76 -4.39
N ALA A 515 -19.22 -13.62 -3.86
CA ALA A 515 -18.35 -12.68 -4.54
C ALA A 515 -17.18 -12.27 -3.61
N MET A 516 -16.47 -13.28 -3.12
CA MET A 516 -15.27 -13.18 -2.29
C MET A 516 -14.09 -13.78 -3.05
N THR A 517 -12.90 -13.19 -2.91
CA THR A 517 -11.65 -13.70 -3.50
C THR A 517 -10.47 -13.34 -2.59
N TYR A 518 -9.38 -14.11 -2.65
CA TYR A 518 -8.25 -13.94 -1.74
C TYR A 518 -6.92 -14.28 -2.40
N HIS A 519 -5.84 -13.70 -1.89
CA HIS A 519 -4.48 -14.10 -2.26
C HIS A 519 -4.13 -15.43 -1.59
N PRO A 520 -3.63 -16.45 -2.30
CA PRO A 520 -3.53 -17.81 -1.76
C PRO A 520 -2.42 -17.99 -0.70
N ASN A 521 -1.42 -17.11 -0.68
CA ASN A 521 -0.36 -17.18 0.32
C ASN A 521 -0.87 -16.72 1.68
N MET A 522 -0.62 -17.55 2.70
CA MET A 522 -0.84 -17.19 4.10
C MET A 522 0.03 -16.01 4.52
N MET A 523 -0.56 -15.11 5.30
CA MET A 523 0.12 -13.99 5.93
C MET A 523 -0.14 -13.91 7.44
N VAL A 524 0.81 -13.27 8.14
CA VAL A 524 0.65 -12.83 9.52
C VAL A 524 0.93 -11.32 9.55
N SER A 525 -0.02 -10.52 10.05
CA SER A 525 0.14 -9.08 10.17
C SER A 525 -0.39 -8.58 11.51
N LEU A 526 0.51 -8.09 12.35
CA LEU A 526 0.18 -7.43 13.62
C LEU A 526 0.08 -5.90 13.47
N GLN A 527 0.41 -5.37 12.30
CA GLN A 527 0.55 -3.94 12.03
C GLN A 527 -0.66 -3.44 11.22
N PRO A 528 -1.47 -2.50 11.77
CA PRO A 528 -2.54 -1.84 11.02
C PRO A 528 -1.98 -0.71 10.13
N ASN A 529 -2.86 -0.10 9.32
CA ASN A 529 -2.54 0.97 8.35
C ASN A 529 -1.61 0.50 7.21
N LEU A 530 -1.60 -0.81 6.93
CA LEU A 530 -0.84 -1.44 5.84
C LEU A 530 -1.70 -1.82 4.63
N LEU A 531 -2.99 -1.45 4.61
CA LEU A 531 -3.86 -1.57 3.46
C LEU A 531 -4.27 -0.17 2.95
N ALA A 532 -4.22 0.04 1.62
CA ALA A 532 -4.69 1.28 0.98
C ALA A 532 -5.35 0.99 -0.38
N TRP A 533 -6.21 1.89 -0.85
CA TRP A 533 -6.86 1.83 -2.16
C TRP A 533 -6.26 2.84 -3.14
N SER A 534 -6.05 2.44 -4.39
CA SER A 534 -5.72 3.34 -5.50
C SER A 534 -6.98 3.62 -6.32
N PRO A 535 -7.57 4.83 -6.28
CA PRO A 535 -8.68 5.16 -7.16
C PRO A 535 -8.22 5.17 -8.63
N HIS A 536 -7.00 5.62 -8.92
CA HIS A 536 -6.43 5.68 -10.28
C HIS A 536 -6.29 4.31 -10.95
N LEU A 537 -5.88 3.28 -10.20
CA LEU A 537 -5.63 1.94 -10.74
C LEU A 537 -6.69 0.90 -10.35
N ARG A 538 -7.72 1.29 -9.59
CA ARG A 538 -8.82 0.45 -9.10
C ARG A 538 -8.34 -0.89 -8.54
N GLY A 539 -7.44 -0.78 -7.57
CA GLY A 539 -6.88 -1.90 -6.83
C GLY A 539 -6.25 -1.44 -5.53
N TYR A 540 -5.92 -2.39 -4.67
CA TYR A 540 -5.38 -2.15 -3.34
C TYR A 540 -3.85 -2.22 -3.34
N ALA A 541 -3.17 -1.50 -2.46
CA ALA A 541 -1.81 -1.83 -2.05
C ALA A 541 -1.83 -2.45 -0.66
N SER A 542 -0.98 -3.45 -0.45
CA SER A 542 -0.70 -4.04 0.85
C SER A 542 0.71 -4.62 0.90
N ILE A 543 1.14 -5.10 2.06
CA ILE A 543 2.35 -5.92 2.21
C ILE A 543 2.24 -7.21 1.36
N TRP A 544 3.36 -7.72 0.84
CA TRP A 544 3.36 -9.01 0.14
C TRP A 544 2.89 -10.12 1.10
N PRO A 545 1.90 -10.97 0.75
CA PRO A 545 1.32 -11.88 1.74
C PRO A 545 2.31 -12.98 2.12
N SER A 546 2.73 -12.96 3.39
CA SER A 546 3.77 -13.84 3.95
C SER A 546 3.63 -13.97 5.46
N ALA A 547 4.03 -15.13 5.99
CA ALA A 547 4.20 -15.37 7.43
C ALA A 547 5.51 -14.78 8.00
N PHE A 548 6.41 -14.21 7.17
CA PHE A 548 7.62 -13.54 7.64
C PHE A 548 7.30 -12.11 8.09
N ALA A 549 7.37 -11.85 9.40
CA ALA A 549 7.01 -10.56 9.99
C ALA A 549 7.87 -9.39 9.48
N GLY A 550 9.17 -9.59 9.28
CA GLY A 550 10.11 -8.55 8.83
C GLY A 550 10.05 -8.22 7.33
N ASN A 551 8.92 -8.46 6.67
CA ASN A 551 8.80 -8.37 5.21
C ASN A 551 8.87 -6.91 4.70
N PRO A 552 9.86 -6.55 3.85
CA PRO A 552 10.05 -5.19 3.34
C PRO A 552 9.31 -4.88 2.02
N ASN A 553 8.48 -5.80 1.52
CA ASN A 553 7.90 -5.73 0.19
C ASN A 553 6.43 -5.33 0.20
N LEU A 554 6.09 -4.29 -0.56
CA LEU A 554 4.70 -3.93 -0.87
C LEU A 554 4.30 -4.41 -2.27
N SER A 555 3.02 -4.69 -2.44
CA SER A 555 2.41 -5.16 -3.68
C SER A 555 1.05 -4.54 -3.96
N PHE A 556 0.68 -4.51 -5.24
CA PHE A 556 -0.60 -4.06 -5.76
C PHE A 556 -1.50 -5.25 -6.10
N PHE A 557 -2.76 -5.19 -5.69
CA PHE A 557 -3.79 -6.21 -5.83
C PHE A 557 -4.95 -5.60 -6.63
N PRO A 558 -5.01 -5.81 -7.96
CA PRO A 558 -6.07 -5.24 -8.80
C PRO A 558 -7.44 -5.77 -8.36
N ALA A 559 -8.49 -4.94 -8.35
CA ALA A 559 -9.82 -5.40 -7.91
C ALA A 559 -10.35 -6.53 -8.81
N ARG A 560 -10.16 -6.41 -10.13
CA ARG A 560 -10.34 -7.54 -11.06
C ARG A 560 -9.09 -8.41 -11.01
N GLY A 561 -9.25 -9.59 -10.40
CA GLY A 561 -8.22 -10.63 -10.32
C GLY A 561 -7.17 -10.40 -9.22
N PHE A 562 -7.63 -9.93 -8.07
CA PHE A 562 -6.94 -9.76 -6.79
C PHE A 562 -5.91 -10.85 -6.40
N PRO A 563 -6.08 -12.16 -6.70
CA PRO A 563 -5.05 -13.17 -6.41
C PRO A 563 -3.73 -12.99 -7.18
N LEU A 564 -3.71 -12.21 -8.27
CA LEU A 564 -2.49 -11.82 -8.98
C LEU A 564 -1.95 -10.49 -8.45
N CYS A 565 -1.27 -10.53 -7.31
CA CYS A 565 -0.57 -9.33 -6.83
C CYS A 565 0.70 -9.03 -7.65
N ARG A 566 1.14 -7.77 -7.66
CA ARG A 566 2.36 -7.32 -8.36
C ARG A 566 3.24 -6.48 -7.44
N HIS A 567 4.54 -6.80 -7.38
CA HIS A 567 5.53 -6.02 -6.61
C HIS A 567 5.45 -4.53 -6.95
N LEU A 568 5.23 -3.70 -5.93
CA LEU A 568 5.34 -2.26 -6.02
C LEU A 568 6.76 -1.81 -5.68
N ILE A 569 7.16 -1.97 -4.42
CA ILE A 569 8.39 -1.39 -3.87
C ILE A 569 9.00 -2.28 -2.77
N THR A 570 10.33 -2.36 -2.76
CA THR A 570 11.13 -2.89 -1.67
C THR A 570 11.71 -1.71 -0.87
N VAL A 571 11.37 -1.61 0.41
CA VAL A 571 11.95 -0.64 1.35
C VAL A 571 13.06 -1.29 2.19
N ASN A 572 13.73 -0.51 3.05
CA ASN A 572 14.94 -0.97 3.75
C ASN A 572 14.63 -1.50 5.16
N GLY A 573 13.63 -0.93 5.85
CA GLY A 573 13.03 -1.46 7.08
C GLY A 573 11.67 -2.13 6.84
N GLN A 574 11.03 -2.63 7.90
CA GLN A 574 9.67 -3.18 7.83
C GLN A 574 8.65 -2.03 7.65
N PRO A 575 7.67 -2.13 6.73
CA PRO A 575 6.60 -1.16 6.59
C PRO A 575 5.75 -1.07 7.87
N THR A 576 5.46 0.15 8.31
CA THR A 576 4.60 0.42 9.46
C THR A 576 3.26 1.05 9.05
N CYS A 577 3.24 1.80 7.96
CA CYS A 577 2.04 2.46 7.45
C CYS A 577 2.19 2.82 5.96
N ILE A 578 1.09 2.82 5.20
CA ILE A 578 1.05 3.25 3.80
C ILE A 578 -0.09 4.23 3.51
N SER A 579 0.07 5.07 2.49
CA SER A 579 -1.01 5.94 1.99
C SER A 579 -0.86 6.16 0.49
N ILE A 580 -1.95 6.06 -0.28
CA ILE A 580 -1.98 6.38 -1.71
C ILE A 580 -2.69 7.71 -1.89
N GLY A 581 -2.17 8.56 -2.77
CA GLY A 581 -2.77 9.85 -3.10
C GLY A 581 -4.20 9.69 -3.62
N PRO A 582 -5.22 10.34 -3.02
CA PRO A 582 -6.57 10.30 -3.54
C PRO A 582 -6.68 10.93 -4.94
N CYS A 583 -5.81 11.90 -5.26
CA CYS A 583 -5.79 12.60 -6.55
C CYS A 583 -4.54 12.34 -7.42
N HIS A 584 -3.64 11.43 -7.04
CA HIS A 584 -2.51 11.03 -7.89
C HIS A 584 -1.99 9.60 -7.56
N PRO A 585 -1.35 8.89 -8.50
CA PRO A 585 -0.91 7.50 -8.33
C PRO A 585 0.46 7.40 -7.64
N TYR A 586 0.62 8.02 -6.47
CA TYR A 586 1.83 7.92 -5.65
C TYR A 586 1.51 7.30 -4.30
N ILE A 587 2.38 6.40 -3.85
CA ILE A 587 2.32 5.77 -2.53
C ILE A 587 3.39 6.37 -1.61
N LEU A 588 2.99 6.71 -0.38
CA LEU A 588 3.88 6.94 0.76
C LEU A 588 4.02 5.65 1.55
N VAL A 589 5.23 5.38 2.04
CA VAL A 589 5.55 4.23 2.89
C VAL A 589 6.37 4.69 4.08
N GLY A 590 5.79 4.56 5.28
CA GLY A 590 6.52 4.69 6.55
C GLY A 590 7.10 3.34 6.99
N THR A 591 8.22 3.36 7.69
CA THR A 591 8.95 2.14 8.09
C THR A 591 9.55 2.20 9.51
N THR A 592 10.00 1.05 10.01
CA THR A 592 10.63 0.89 11.33
C THR A 592 11.99 1.57 11.48
N ASP A 593 12.75 1.76 10.39
CA ASP A 593 14.06 2.45 10.41
C ASP A 593 13.92 3.99 10.46
N GLY A 594 12.69 4.49 10.59
CA GLY A 594 12.36 5.91 10.60
C GLY A 594 12.32 6.57 9.22
N SER A 595 12.49 5.82 8.12
CA SER A 595 12.42 6.38 6.78
C SER A 595 11.01 6.43 6.18
N THR A 596 10.73 7.53 5.48
CA THR A 596 9.52 7.72 4.67
C THR A 596 9.88 7.72 3.19
N TRP A 597 9.26 6.85 2.41
CA TRP A 597 9.49 6.71 0.97
C TRP A 597 8.30 7.21 0.16
N VAL A 598 8.57 7.72 -1.05
CA VAL A 598 7.57 8.06 -2.07
C VAL A 598 7.87 7.35 -3.40
N PHE A 599 6.81 6.93 -4.10
CA PHE A 599 6.92 6.13 -5.31
C PHE A 599 5.69 6.24 -6.24
N ASN A 600 5.91 6.41 -7.56
CA ASN A 600 4.86 6.41 -8.57
C ASN A 600 4.44 4.96 -8.93
N ILE A 601 3.25 4.53 -8.49
CA ILE A 601 2.77 3.16 -8.72
C ILE A 601 2.33 2.92 -10.17
N LEU A 602 1.88 3.97 -10.89
CA LEU A 602 1.49 3.87 -12.29
C LEU A 602 2.68 3.45 -13.16
N ARG A 603 3.86 4.06 -12.95
CA ARG A 603 5.06 3.75 -13.75
C ARG A 603 5.63 2.34 -13.50
N LYS A 604 5.43 1.78 -12.31
CA LYS A 604 5.79 0.38 -11.97
C LYS A 604 4.92 -0.66 -12.66
N LEU A 605 3.63 -0.36 -12.74
CA LEU A 605 2.62 -1.29 -13.23
C LEU A 605 2.45 -1.23 -14.75
N SER A 606 2.92 -0.14 -15.38
CA SER A 606 3.04 0.02 -16.83
C SER A 606 4.31 -0.60 -17.43
N SER A 607 5.46 -0.44 -16.77
CA SER A 607 6.77 -0.80 -17.35
C SER A 607 7.44 -1.97 -16.63
N HIS A 608 7.42 -3.14 -17.26
CA HIS A 608 8.18 -4.31 -16.81
C HIS A 608 9.67 -4.26 -17.23
N ARG A 609 10.06 -3.34 -18.13
CA ARG A 609 11.42 -3.30 -18.71
C ARG A 609 12.31 -2.21 -18.12
N GLU A 610 11.74 -1.06 -17.76
CA GLU A 610 12.51 0.05 -17.22
C GLU A 610 12.78 -0.15 -15.72
N LYS A 611 13.93 0.34 -15.25
CA LYS A 611 14.18 0.45 -13.82
C LYS A 611 13.41 1.66 -13.30
N THR A 612 12.35 1.42 -12.55
CA THR A 612 11.65 2.46 -11.78
C THR A 612 12.54 2.94 -10.63
N LEU A 613 12.57 4.23 -10.38
CA LEU A 613 13.21 4.83 -9.21
C LEU A 613 12.22 4.98 -8.03
N LYS A 614 12.74 4.96 -6.80
CA LYS A 614 12.04 5.31 -5.54
C LYS A 614 12.81 6.45 -4.87
N LEU A 615 12.13 7.29 -4.09
CA LEU A 615 12.77 8.38 -3.34
C LEU A 615 12.51 8.22 -1.84
N LYS A 616 13.56 8.33 -1.02
CA LYS A 616 13.44 8.51 0.42
C LYS A 616 13.27 10.01 0.68
N LEU A 617 12.10 10.43 1.17
CA LEU A 617 11.82 11.84 1.45
C LEU A 617 12.65 12.34 2.63
N PHE A 618 12.62 11.58 3.73
CA PHE A 618 13.43 11.80 4.91
C PHE A 618 13.64 10.50 5.67
N GLN A 619 14.56 10.52 6.63
CA GLN A 619 14.70 9.51 7.67
C GLN A 619 14.84 10.20 9.01
N HIS A 620 14.00 9.79 9.95
CA HIS A 620 14.06 10.17 11.35
C HIS A 620 14.94 9.19 12.11
N GLU A 621 15.73 9.69 13.05
CA GLU A 621 16.48 8.90 14.03
C GLU A 621 16.14 9.47 15.41
N PHE A 622 15.74 8.65 16.38
CA PHE A 622 15.54 9.07 17.77
C PHE A 622 16.58 8.41 18.68
N ARG A 623 17.03 9.15 19.69
CA ARG A 623 17.81 8.64 20.82
C ARG A 623 17.30 9.23 22.13
N ALA A 624 16.91 8.36 23.06
CA ALA A 624 16.58 8.78 24.42
C ALA A 624 17.82 9.35 25.13
N LEU A 625 17.60 10.21 26.13
CA LEU A 625 18.67 10.48 27.10
C LEU A 625 19.02 9.17 27.84
N PRO A 626 20.31 8.85 28.04
CA PRO A 626 20.66 7.73 28.91
C PRO A 626 20.16 8.01 30.33
N SER A 627 19.63 6.98 30.99
CA SER A 627 19.24 7.05 32.40
C SER A 627 20.49 7.25 33.28
N SER A 628 20.79 8.50 33.63
CA SER A 628 21.81 8.83 34.63
C SER A 628 21.47 8.14 35.96
N GLY A 629 22.36 7.23 36.38
CA GLY A 629 22.15 6.34 37.52
C GLY A 629 22.35 7.03 38.87
N GLY A 630 21.41 7.88 39.24
CA GLY A 630 21.40 8.61 40.52
C GLY A 630 22.29 9.87 40.53
N GLN A 631 22.04 10.72 41.53
CA GLN A 631 22.81 11.93 41.85
C GLN A 631 22.96 12.95 40.71
N ASP A 632 21.85 13.66 40.43
CA ASP A 632 21.83 15.10 40.09
C ASP A 632 20.35 15.57 40.11
N GLU A 633 19.77 15.70 41.31
CA GLU A 633 18.38 16.14 41.53
C GLU A 633 18.26 17.65 41.89
N GLU A 634 19.34 18.42 41.71
CA GLU A 634 19.40 19.85 42.05
C GLU A 634 19.48 20.79 40.84
N GLU A 635 18.52 20.70 39.91
CA GLU A 635 18.00 21.90 39.23
C GLU A 635 16.57 21.68 38.72
N GLY A 636 15.66 22.63 38.97
CA GLY A 636 14.22 22.51 38.72
C GLY A 636 13.78 22.58 37.24
N GLY A 637 14.65 22.20 36.30
CA GLY A 637 14.36 22.16 34.88
C GLY A 637 13.68 20.87 34.43
N ALA A 638 12.74 20.95 33.49
CA ALA A 638 12.11 19.76 32.92
C ALA A 638 13.14 18.94 32.13
N LYS A 639 13.47 17.74 32.63
CA LYS A 639 14.46 16.82 32.02
C LYS A 639 14.19 16.62 30.53
N PRO A 640 15.16 16.88 29.62
CA PRO A 640 14.92 16.83 28.19
C PRO A 640 14.57 15.42 27.70
N ARG A 641 13.61 15.32 26.77
CA ARG A 641 12.99 14.06 26.34
C ARG A 641 13.94 13.15 25.55
N GLY A 642 14.91 13.74 24.87
CA GLY A 642 15.87 13.04 24.02
C GLY A 642 16.36 13.93 22.87
N ALA A 643 16.94 13.29 21.87
CA ALA A 643 17.35 13.91 20.63
C ALA A 643 16.73 13.20 19.42
N CYS A 644 16.21 14.01 18.48
CA CYS A 644 15.79 13.59 17.15
C CYS A 644 16.75 14.14 16.11
N ARG A 645 17.04 13.35 15.07
CA ARG A 645 17.72 13.80 13.86
C ARG A 645 16.80 13.59 12.67
N ILE A 646 16.72 14.59 11.79
CA ILE A 646 16.03 14.46 10.50
C ILE A 646 17.06 14.49 9.39
N LEU A 647 17.26 13.36 8.72
CA LEU A 647 18.04 13.21 7.50
C LEU A 647 17.11 13.39 6.29
N HIS A 648 17.61 14.02 5.23
CA HIS A 648 16.87 14.38 4.01
C HIS A 648 17.86 14.75 2.89
N GLY A 649 17.35 15.05 1.69
CA GLY A 649 18.21 15.30 0.52
C GLY A 649 18.79 14.03 -0.11
N PHE A 650 18.12 12.89 0.09
CA PHE A 650 18.53 11.61 -0.50
C PHE A 650 18.39 11.64 -2.03
N LEU A 651 19.34 11.01 -2.73
CA LEU A 651 19.24 10.79 -4.16
C LEU A 651 18.21 9.69 -4.49
N PRO A 652 17.64 9.68 -5.70
CA PRO A 652 16.71 8.62 -6.14
C PRO A 652 17.40 7.25 -6.22
N GLU A 653 16.80 6.23 -5.63
CA GLU A 653 17.32 4.85 -5.62
C GLU A 653 16.60 3.97 -6.67
N PRO A 654 17.27 2.98 -7.29
CA PRO A 654 16.61 2.01 -8.14
C PRO A 654 15.74 1.04 -7.32
N ASN A 655 14.45 0.96 -7.63
CA ASN A 655 13.51 0.02 -6.99
C ASN A 655 13.64 -1.39 -7.60
N THR A 656 14.62 -2.15 -7.10
CA THR A 656 14.92 -3.52 -7.51
C THR A 656 13.89 -4.53 -7.02
N HIS A 657 13.63 -5.56 -7.83
CA HIS A 657 12.76 -6.68 -7.47
C HIS A 657 13.59 -7.76 -6.74
N PRO A 658 13.18 -8.28 -5.57
CA PRO A 658 13.96 -9.25 -4.79
C PRO A 658 14.36 -10.50 -5.59
N THR A 659 13.41 -11.11 -6.30
CA THR A 659 13.63 -12.24 -7.24
C THR A 659 14.72 -11.92 -8.28
N GLY A 660 14.75 -10.70 -8.80
CA GLY A 660 15.77 -10.26 -9.76
C GLY A 660 17.17 -10.12 -9.16
N VAL A 661 17.26 -9.66 -7.91
CA VAL A 661 18.53 -9.60 -7.14
C VAL A 661 19.06 -11.02 -6.93
N LYS A 662 18.24 -11.92 -6.36
CA LYS A 662 18.60 -13.33 -6.15
C LYS A 662 18.99 -14.07 -7.43
N MET A 663 18.31 -13.80 -8.55
CA MET A 663 18.69 -14.34 -9.86
C MET A 663 20.08 -13.84 -10.30
N ALA A 664 20.37 -12.54 -10.13
CA ALA A 664 21.67 -11.97 -10.47
C ALA A 664 22.81 -12.52 -9.59
N GLU A 665 22.58 -12.64 -8.28
CA GLU A 665 23.53 -13.24 -7.32
C GLU A 665 23.80 -14.72 -7.63
N THR A 666 22.75 -15.50 -7.90
CA THR A 666 22.88 -16.91 -8.28
C THR A 666 23.66 -17.07 -9.57
N GLN A 667 23.39 -16.24 -10.58
CA GLN A 667 24.18 -16.21 -11.83
C GLN A 667 25.63 -15.78 -11.59
N ARG A 668 25.88 -14.79 -10.72
CA ARG A 668 27.22 -14.34 -10.34
C ARG A 668 28.02 -15.47 -9.67
N MET A 669 27.46 -16.09 -8.62
CA MET A 669 28.08 -17.23 -7.96
C MET A 669 28.38 -18.39 -8.92
N ASN A 670 27.49 -18.66 -9.88
CA ASN A 670 27.69 -19.70 -10.88
C ASN A 670 28.82 -19.33 -11.88
N ARG A 671 28.94 -18.05 -12.28
CA ARG A 671 30.07 -17.56 -13.08
C ARG A 671 31.40 -17.68 -12.33
N GLU A 672 31.44 -17.26 -11.07
CA GLU A 672 32.64 -17.32 -10.21
C GLU A 672 33.09 -18.78 -9.97
N LYS A 673 32.15 -19.68 -9.64
CA LYS A 673 32.39 -21.14 -9.53
C LYS A 673 32.83 -21.76 -10.87
N GLY A 674 32.38 -21.23 -12.00
CA GLY A 674 32.83 -21.61 -13.35
C GLY A 674 34.28 -21.20 -13.62
N GLN A 675 34.65 -19.94 -13.31
CA GLN A 675 36.01 -19.43 -13.50
C GLN A 675 37.02 -20.14 -12.58
N ALA A 676 36.64 -20.46 -11.35
CA ALA A 676 37.48 -21.26 -10.44
C ALA A 676 37.83 -22.64 -11.03
N LYS A 677 36.87 -23.32 -11.67
CA LYS A 677 37.11 -24.59 -12.40
C LYS A 677 37.95 -24.41 -13.66
N GLY A 678 37.95 -23.22 -14.27
CA GLY A 678 38.78 -22.88 -15.42
C GLY A 678 40.28 -22.79 -15.09
N LYS A 679 40.63 -22.11 -13.99
CA LYS A 679 42.04 -21.92 -13.56
C LYS A 679 42.75 -23.21 -13.13
N GLY A 680 42.01 -24.29 -12.86
CA GLY A 680 42.57 -25.58 -12.43
C GLY A 680 43.26 -26.42 -13.52
N LYS A 681 43.22 -26.04 -14.80
CA LYS A 681 43.83 -26.82 -15.91
C LYS A 681 45.30 -26.47 -16.20
N GLY A 682 46.08 -26.21 -15.15
CA GLY A 682 47.56 -26.24 -15.21
C GLY A 682 48.09 -27.68 -15.36
N LYS A 683 49.18 -27.87 -16.10
CA LYS A 683 49.72 -29.21 -16.40
C LYS A 683 50.34 -29.89 -15.17
N ALA A 684 49.72 -30.97 -14.67
CA ALA A 684 50.38 -31.99 -13.87
C ALA A 684 49.80 -33.39 -14.16
N LYS A 685 50.66 -34.37 -14.48
CA LYS A 685 50.27 -35.79 -14.55
C LYS A 685 50.52 -36.43 -13.19
N GLY A 686 49.50 -36.95 -12.50
CA GLY A 686 49.74 -37.72 -11.27
C GLY A 686 48.52 -38.23 -10.52
N LYS A 687 48.26 -39.55 -10.64
CA LYS A 687 47.37 -40.41 -9.81
C LYS A 687 45.85 -40.07 -9.78
N PRO A 688 44.97 -41.08 -9.73
CA PRO A 688 43.54 -40.88 -9.52
C PRO A 688 43.22 -40.71 -8.02
N ALA A 689 42.62 -39.59 -7.65
CA ALA A 689 41.98 -39.43 -6.35
C ALA A 689 40.59 -40.10 -6.34
N LYS A 690 40.13 -40.56 -5.17
CA LYS A 690 38.80 -41.18 -5.01
C LYS A 690 37.68 -40.19 -5.39
N PRO A 691 36.54 -40.66 -5.93
CA PRO A 691 35.37 -39.80 -6.11
C PRO A 691 34.82 -39.38 -4.75
N GLN A 692 35.09 -38.15 -4.33
CA GLN A 692 34.32 -37.52 -3.26
C GLN A 692 32.86 -37.41 -3.70
N SER A 693 31.95 -37.62 -2.75
CA SER A 693 30.51 -37.61 -2.98
C SER A 693 30.06 -36.30 -3.62
N LYS A 694 29.35 -36.38 -4.74
CA LYS A 694 28.46 -35.30 -5.15
C LYS A 694 27.46 -35.08 -4.02
N THR A 695 27.53 -33.95 -3.33
CA THR A 695 26.40 -33.47 -2.52
C THR A 695 25.22 -33.27 -3.46
N SER A 696 24.19 -34.09 -3.29
CA SER A 696 23.00 -34.13 -4.13
C SER A 696 22.11 -32.91 -3.84
N GLY A 697 22.48 -31.77 -4.42
CA GLY A 697 21.87 -30.46 -4.17
C GLY A 697 22.24 -29.43 -5.24
N GLN A 698 22.39 -29.84 -6.50
CA GLN A 698 22.43 -28.91 -7.63
C GLN A 698 21.01 -28.68 -8.16
N PRO A 699 20.44 -27.47 -8.08
CA PRO A 699 19.35 -27.08 -8.96
C PRO A 699 19.92 -26.84 -10.37
N GLU A 700 19.82 -27.84 -11.26
CA GLU A 700 20.07 -27.63 -12.69
C GLU A 700 18.95 -26.76 -13.25
N GLY A 701 19.27 -25.52 -13.61
CA GLY A 701 18.31 -24.60 -14.25
C GLY A 701 17.11 -24.19 -13.40
N GLY A 702 17.21 -24.27 -12.06
CA GLY A 702 16.08 -23.99 -11.17
C GLY A 702 15.60 -22.54 -11.26
N ASP A 703 14.29 -22.37 -11.49
CA ASP A 703 13.59 -21.11 -11.25
C ASP A 703 13.81 -20.65 -9.80
N VAL A 704 14.01 -19.35 -9.61
CA VAL A 704 14.11 -18.77 -8.26
C VAL A 704 12.70 -18.70 -7.69
N ASP A 705 12.46 -19.54 -6.68
CA ASP A 705 11.28 -19.54 -5.80
C ASP A 705 10.92 -18.09 -5.41
N GLU A 706 9.84 -17.58 -5.99
CA GLU A 706 9.46 -16.17 -5.88
C GLU A 706 8.96 -15.86 -4.47
N ASP A 707 8.25 -16.78 -3.82
CA ASP A 707 7.88 -16.62 -2.42
C ASP A 707 9.13 -16.57 -1.53
N ALA A 708 10.09 -17.50 -1.71
CA ALA A 708 11.37 -17.45 -1.01
C ALA A 708 12.21 -16.20 -1.33
N ALA A 709 11.94 -15.50 -2.44
CA ALA A 709 12.60 -14.24 -2.80
C ALA A 709 11.89 -13.01 -2.22
N MET A 710 10.56 -13.00 -2.21
CA MET A 710 9.73 -11.92 -1.64
C MET A 710 9.66 -11.97 -0.10
N THR A 711 10.00 -13.11 0.50
CA THR A 711 10.14 -13.28 1.96
C THR A 711 11.53 -13.00 2.50
N SER A 712 12.58 -13.12 1.68
CA SER A 712 13.92 -12.68 2.08
C SER A 712 14.04 -11.16 1.97
N GLY A 713 14.26 -10.48 3.09
CA GLY A 713 14.67 -9.08 3.08
C GLY A 713 16.09 -8.87 2.50
N PRO A 714 16.48 -7.62 2.22
CA PRO A 714 17.80 -7.28 1.67
C PRO A 714 18.95 -7.38 2.70
N GLY A 715 18.66 -7.80 3.94
CA GLY A 715 19.61 -7.90 5.04
C GLY A 715 18.99 -8.57 6.27
N PRO A 716 19.71 -8.62 7.41
CA PRO A 716 19.15 -9.10 8.68
C PRO A 716 18.06 -8.15 9.20
N ILE A 717 17.20 -8.65 10.11
CA ILE A 717 16.25 -7.81 10.83
C ILE A 717 17.05 -6.91 11.79
N VAL A 718 16.95 -5.59 11.60
CA VAL A 718 17.55 -4.60 12.51
C VAL A 718 16.50 -4.12 13.50
N LEU A 719 16.83 -4.15 14.79
CA LEU A 719 16.03 -3.54 15.83
C LEU A 719 16.47 -2.07 15.98
N HIS A 720 15.50 -1.16 15.92
CA HIS A 720 15.70 0.28 16.09
C HIS A 720 15.05 0.75 17.39
N GLU A 721 15.53 1.87 17.93
CA GLU A 721 14.90 2.58 19.05
C GLU A 721 13.39 2.74 18.81
N PRO A 722 12.49 2.30 19.70
CA PRO A 722 11.05 2.18 19.40
C PRO A 722 10.37 3.49 18.95
N GLN A 723 10.88 4.64 19.39
CA GLN A 723 10.39 5.97 19.00
C GLN A 723 10.91 6.44 17.62
N THR A 724 11.90 5.77 17.02
CA THR A 724 12.45 6.10 15.69
C THR A 724 11.44 5.85 14.56
N ARG A 725 10.60 4.82 14.69
CA ARG A 725 9.68 4.38 13.62
C ARG A 725 8.70 5.46 13.16
N ILE A 726 8.34 5.43 11.89
CA ILE A 726 7.16 6.14 11.38
C ILE A 726 5.90 5.40 11.87
N THR A 727 4.88 6.11 12.34
CA THR A 727 3.62 5.51 12.84
C THR A 727 2.44 5.70 11.89
N GLY A 728 2.47 6.77 11.08
CA GLY A 728 1.44 7.07 10.10
C GLY A 728 1.99 7.91 8.95
N VAL A 729 1.38 7.77 7.77
CA VAL A 729 1.58 8.66 6.62
C VAL A 729 0.22 8.99 6.00
N ALA A 730 0.01 10.22 5.53
CA ALA A 730 -1.25 10.64 4.93
C ALA A 730 -1.03 11.71 3.85
N TRP A 731 -1.49 11.44 2.63
CA TRP A 731 -1.68 12.47 1.59
C TRP A 731 -2.90 13.34 1.90
N ASN A 732 -2.86 14.61 1.51
CA ASN A 732 -4.03 15.47 1.53
C ASN A 732 -5.02 15.05 0.40
N PRO A 733 -6.31 14.78 0.68
CA PRO A 733 -7.32 14.43 -0.32
C PRO A 733 -7.78 15.61 -1.18
N ASN A 734 -7.45 16.85 -0.79
CA ASN A 734 -7.98 18.05 -1.41
C ASN A 734 -7.14 18.38 -2.65
N VAL A 735 -7.74 18.38 -3.84
CA VAL A 735 -7.01 18.33 -5.11
C VAL A 735 -5.99 19.47 -5.30
N GLU A 736 -6.33 20.68 -4.86
CA GLU A 736 -5.49 21.90 -4.90
C GLU A 736 -4.28 21.86 -3.94
N PHE A 737 -4.22 20.84 -3.06
CA PHE A 737 -3.19 20.60 -2.04
C PHE A 737 -2.68 19.15 -2.10
N SER A 738 -3.04 18.39 -3.14
CA SER A 738 -2.91 16.91 -3.12
C SER A 738 -1.46 16.40 -3.05
N TRP A 739 -0.50 17.25 -3.42
CA TRP A 739 0.94 17.02 -3.27
C TRP A 739 1.48 17.32 -1.87
N TRP A 740 0.64 17.68 -0.90
CA TRP A 740 1.02 17.77 0.52
C TRP A 740 0.92 16.41 1.21
N ALA A 741 1.95 16.08 1.98
CA ALA A 741 2.05 14.86 2.77
C ALA A 741 2.22 15.18 4.26
N ALA A 742 1.64 14.36 5.12
CA ALA A 742 1.93 14.31 6.55
C ALA A 742 2.61 12.97 6.87
N ALA A 743 3.65 12.99 7.72
CA ALA A 743 4.33 11.81 8.25
C ALA A 743 4.53 11.95 9.76
N ALA A 744 4.07 10.95 10.51
CA ALA A 744 4.10 10.92 11.97
C ALA A 744 5.19 9.98 12.50
N MET A 745 5.91 10.39 13.53
CA MET A 745 7.02 9.66 14.14
C MET A 745 6.69 9.28 15.58
N ALA A 746 7.13 8.10 16.02
CA ALA A 746 6.87 7.62 17.37
C ALA A 746 7.60 8.41 18.50
N SER A 747 8.40 9.40 18.16
CA SER A 747 8.99 10.41 19.05
C SER A 747 8.03 11.56 19.41
N GLY A 748 6.81 11.55 18.86
CA GLY A 748 5.81 12.62 19.00
C GLY A 748 5.92 13.75 17.99
N LEU A 749 6.91 13.68 17.10
CA LEU A 749 7.02 14.60 15.97
C LEU A 749 6.03 14.24 14.86
N VAL A 750 5.47 15.27 14.20
CA VAL A 750 4.74 15.15 12.94
C VAL A 750 5.34 16.14 11.95
N ARG A 751 5.71 15.66 10.75
CA ARG A 751 6.24 16.47 9.66
C ARG A 751 5.19 16.60 8.56
N VAL A 752 4.74 17.83 8.29
CA VAL A 752 3.89 18.17 7.13
C VAL A 752 4.77 18.83 6.08
N MET A 753 4.61 18.46 4.81
CA MET A 753 5.51 18.84 3.72
C MET A 753 4.78 18.98 2.38
N ASP A 754 5.14 20.01 1.61
CA ASP A 754 4.89 20.09 0.18
C ASP A 754 5.98 19.25 -0.53
N VAL A 755 5.57 18.15 -1.17
CA VAL A 755 6.46 17.30 -1.98
C VAL A 755 6.14 17.38 -3.47
N GLY A 756 5.48 18.46 -3.90
CA GLY A 756 5.10 18.61 -5.30
C GLY A 756 6.28 19.01 -6.18
N ALA A 757 6.41 18.37 -7.35
CA ALA A 757 7.24 18.91 -8.42
C ALA A 757 6.58 20.19 -8.96
N GLU A 758 7.30 21.31 -8.92
CA GLU A 758 6.88 22.51 -9.64
C GLU A 758 6.64 22.18 -11.13
N PRO A 759 5.57 22.71 -11.75
CA PRO A 759 5.33 22.45 -13.16
C PRO A 759 6.52 22.95 -13.95
N GLN A 760 7.08 22.09 -14.80
CA GLN A 760 8.07 22.51 -15.78
C GLN A 760 7.45 23.64 -16.61
N SER A 761 7.94 24.86 -16.41
CA SER A 761 7.77 25.90 -17.43
C SER A 761 8.33 25.29 -18.71
N ALA A 762 7.50 25.22 -19.75
CA ALA A 762 8.04 24.95 -21.08
C ALA A 762 9.17 25.95 -21.29
N LYS A 763 10.40 25.46 -21.42
CA LYS A 763 11.38 26.20 -22.20
C LYS A 763 10.68 26.41 -23.54
N ARG A 764 10.61 27.65 -23.98
CA ARG A 764 10.55 27.87 -25.41
C ARG A 764 11.86 27.30 -25.94
N ASP A 765 11.79 26.40 -26.89
CA ASP A 765 12.99 25.91 -27.58
C ASP A 765 13.43 26.95 -28.65
N ASP A 766 13.37 28.23 -28.26
CA ASP A 766 13.80 29.43 -28.98
C ASP A 766 15.26 29.76 -28.60
N ASP A 767 16.08 28.72 -28.47
CA ASP A 767 17.54 28.77 -28.23
C ASP A 767 18.24 27.82 -29.24
N VAL A 768 17.70 27.74 -30.46
CA VAL A 768 18.48 27.34 -31.64
C VAL A 768 19.32 28.55 -32.02
N SER A 769 20.56 28.58 -31.55
CA SER A 769 21.51 29.61 -31.95
C SER A 769 21.85 29.46 -33.44
N GLU A 770 21.46 30.42 -34.25
CA GLU A 770 21.97 30.56 -35.62
C GLU A 770 23.49 30.78 -35.56
N SER A 771 24.24 29.75 -35.95
CA SER A 771 25.70 29.79 -36.04
C SER A 771 26.20 28.75 -37.06
N GLU A 772 25.74 28.89 -38.31
CA GLU A 772 26.28 28.18 -39.46
C GLU A 772 27.02 29.19 -40.35
N ASP A 773 28.35 29.21 -40.25
CA ASP A 773 29.25 29.84 -41.21
C ASP A 773 30.37 28.84 -41.54
N GLU A 774 30.33 28.37 -42.79
CA GLU A 774 31.42 27.86 -43.63
C GLU A 774 32.59 27.05 -42.99
N ASN A 775 32.72 25.78 -43.39
CA ASN A 775 33.66 25.37 -44.46
C ASN A 775 33.87 23.84 -44.52
N GLU A 776 33.39 23.20 -45.58
CA GLU A 776 34.12 22.08 -46.21
C GLU A 776 33.74 22.03 -47.71
N GLN A 777 34.71 21.70 -48.57
CA GLN A 777 34.62 21.93 -50.02
C GLN A 777 34.16 20.68 -50.78
N GLU A 778 33.26 20.83 -51.75
CA GLU A 778 33.08 19.85 -52.83
C GLU A 778 32.75 20.57 -54.15
N ASP A 779 33.36 20.14 -55.26
CA ASP A 779 33.33 20.83 -56.55
C ASP A 779 32.00 20.63 -57.31
N GLY A 780 31.44 21.71 -57.87
CA GLY A 780 30.25 21.68 -58.73
C GLY A 780 30.31 22.77 -59.81
N MET A 781 30.15 22.38 -61.08
CA MET A 781 30.30 23.24 -62.26
C MET A 781 29.01 23.98 -62.64
N ASP A 782 29.19 25.27 -62.97
CA ASP A 782 28.71 26.01 -64.15
C ASP A 782 27.24 25.98 -64.62
N GLU A 783 26.73 27.18 -64.98
CA GLU A 783 25.62 27.48 -65.93
C GLU A 783 24.18 27.04 -65.49
N ASP A 784 23.11 27.83 -65.69
CA ASP A 784 22.95 29.15 -66.32
C ASP A 784 21.65 29.88 -65.84
N SER A 785 21.32 31.01 -66.49
CA SER A 785 20.15 31.94 -66.48
C SER A 785 18.72 31.43 -66.10
N ASP A 786 17.66 32.24 -65.92
CA ASP A 786 17.33 33.69 -66.15
C ASP A 786 16.51 34.21 -64.93
N GLU A 787 16.59 35.47 -64.47
CA GLU A 787 15.92 36.70 -64.97
C GLU A 787 14.45 36.57 -65.43
N GLU A 788 13.49 37.08 -64.64
CA GLU A 788 12.51 38.09 -65.07
C GLU A 788 11.82 38.77 -63.86
N GLU A 789 11.39 40.03 -64.02
CA GLU A 789 10.79 40.89 -62.98
C GLU A 789 9.26 41.05 -63.18
N ASP A 790 8.51 41.29 -62.09
CA ASP A 790 7.40 42.27 -61.98
C ASP A 790 6.68 42.12 -60.61
N VAL A 791 6.76 43.07 -59.66
CA VAL A 791 6.07 44.39 -59.56
C VAL A 791 4.72 44.35 -58.79
N ASP A 792 4.84 44.61 -57.49
CA ASP A 792 4.05 45.52 -56.61
C ASP A 792 2.52 45.46 -56.36
N VAL A 793 2.16 46.16 -55.27
CA VAL A 793 0.83 46.67 -54.81
C VAL A 793 -0.11 45.64 -54.16
N GLU A 794 -0.04 45.40 -52.85
CA GLU A 794 -0.57 46.23 -51.72
C GLU A 794 -2.11 46.33 -51.63
N MET A 795 -2.61 46.41 -50.39
CA MET A 795 -4.01 46.59 -49.94
C MET A 795 -4.94 45.37 -50.10
N ALA A 796 -5.85 44.98 -49.18
CA ALA A 796 -6.14 45.18 -47.75
C ALA A 796 -7.68 45.15 -47.58
N SER A 797 -8.17 44.75 -46.39
CA SER A 797 -9.61 44.70 -45.99
C SER A 797 -10.48 43.69 -46.77
N SER A 798 -11.63 43.20 -46.26
CA SER A 798 -12.12 42.96 -44.88
C SER A 798 -13.44 42.17 -44.96
N GLU A 799 -13.88 41.55 -43.84
CA GLU A 799 -15.19 40.87 -43.69
C GLU A 799 -15.31 39.54 -44.49
N GLU A 800 -15.98 38.49 -44.02
CA GLU A 800 -16.75 38.27 -42.77
C GLU A 800 -16.03 37.34 -41.77
#